data_AF-A0A0G4HCN9-F1
#
_entry.id   AF-A0A0G4HCN9-F1
#
_cell.length_a   1.000
_cell.length_b   1.000
_cell.length_c   1.000
_cell.angle_alpha   90.00
_cell.angle_beta   90.00
_cell.angle_gamma   90.00
#
_symmetry.space_group_name_H-M   'P 1'
#
loop_
_entity.id
_entity.type
_entity.pdbx_description
1 polymer ?
#
loop_
_entity_poly.entity_id
_entity_poly.type
_entity_poly.pdbx_seq_one_letter_code
_entity_poly.pdbx_strand_id
1 'polypeptide(L)'
;MNVQRLMWGAHPRVSTMTLRAGMYASNGFPSYRKTVGNNPGCVSGAICRPQKVTPVLMREVPPQTPWKWTGAHLLSGSTVLFRVGRLSATKQFEVFGRLSGSLQDLHTSAVMTQELEPPRRGRSAASRMAVEHAAKHLIRQAIQPSEGFCGLEEPAVALPHLAKTDMALRPCGSKDDLWLPLQVKAASRPTLRSYRNFAWVFEGVPGYEGMLVTCIALQDGQIHTRSCFRGHSPEAKPRVWVFPGCHLNNFSRSFTLTQGGRHDTETSRCSFQRSEKGRFLGDVLFSVYQKALTRPDSISPTDSVRLESLATLRKQVSPACQTELETLSWFGPFFKAAGLETVDAPCPSLPYDILARDASHVDSKPIRLQMKTAYWMSWGNWGPLAHVNSNRKVGTQSRVPYTVDDFDFLLVGPPRNQSRLLSMHRERYGEGLSSHTLEQNLLDPFFFYMFSSQDLQRLGLVTCGSAVGKKGFNLDFAELPEIPRDRESRAPRVFERLSFRYSSKPDSASLTTAVQLLSAHATSHMSRPSISIRQLSTSLSIRDVWQAQRGAAKRGRSAAENMDVEHRAKNLIRKAIKPSHDFRGMEESPVSLPATARADMALRPFGCQKDSWLAVQVKATQCRGTRGNSVFWDFVHVDGYESMIVVCVSLEENTGFVADIFSPLAWMFPGSYFCRLKHLKITEGGQHDSIRSRCGLQRHEGMGGSLGEKLLSAYEEAASFEQSSCNNTRLFPFRDLQSQISTSFQTEMQTQQWFQPVFDAMGLEDASAHKCMLKK
;
A
#
# COMPACT_ATOMS: atom_id res chain seq x y z
N MET A 1 -27.50 13.90 -69.38
CA MET A 1 -26.73 12.69 -69.73
C MET A 1 -26.77 11.76 -68.51
N ASN A 2 -27.80 10.89 -68.43
CA ASN A 2 -27.77 9.46 -68.80
C ASN A 2 -26.99 8.64 -67.74
N VAL A 3 -27.53 7.65 -67.01
CA VAL A 3 -28.61 6.69 -67.27
C VAL A 3 -29.20 6.15 -65.95
N GLN A 4 -30.52 5.90 -65.95
CA GLN A 4 -31.31 5.15 -64.94
C GLN A 4 -30.99 3.65 -64.92
N ARG A 5 -31.17 2.98 -63.76
CA ARG A 5 -31.67 1.60 -63.75
C ARG A 5 -32.49 1.28 -62.50
N LEU A 6 -33.80 1.11 -62.74
CA LEU A 6 -34.76 0.37 -61.91
C LEU A 6 -34.49 -1.13 -62.01
N MET A 7 -34.79 -1.89 -60.95
CA MET A 7 -35.65 -3.09 -61.00
C MET A 7 -35.97 -3.64 -59.60
N TRP A 8 -37.23 -4.06 -59.47
CA TRP A 8 -37.93 -4.65 -58.32
C TRP A 8 -37.42 -6.03 -57.89
N GLY A 9 -37.76 -6.43 -56.65
CA GLY A 9 -37.65 -7.82 -56.18
C GLY A 9 -38.35 -8.10 -54.84
N ALA A 10 -39.63 -8.47 -54.92
CA ALA A 10 -40.45 -9.37 -54.08
C ALA A 10 -40.16 -9.63 -52.58
N HIS A 11 -41.25 -9.50 -51.79
CA HIS A 11 -41.49 -10.16 -50.49
C HIS A 11 -41.50 -11.70 -50.60
N PRO A 12 -41.26 -12.40 -49.48
CA PRO A 12 -42.40 -13.16 -48.92
C PRO A 12 -42.55 -13.03 -47.40
N ARG A 13 -43.82 -13.17 -46.99
CA ARG A 13 -44.29 -13.38 -45.62
C ARG A 13 -43.90 -14.77 -45.14
N VAL A 14 -43.44 -14.89 -43.89
CA VAL A 14 -43.63 -16.09 -43.07
C VAL A 14 -43.98 -15.66 -41.64
N SER A 15 -45.18 -16.06 -41.21
CA SER A 15 -45.62 -16.04 -39.82
C SER A 15 -44.97 -17.20 -39.07
N THR A 16 -44.54 -16.99 -37.83
CA THR A 16 -44.51 -18.10 -36.85
C THR A 16 -44.68 -17.59 -35.43
N MET A 17 -45.58 -18.28 -34.74
CA MET A 17 -46.06 -18.05 -33.38
C MET A 17 -45.03 -18.38 -32.31
N THR A 18 -45.19 -17.67 -31.20
CA THR A 18 -44.59 -17.78 -29.87
C THR A 18 -44.67 -19.16 -29.24
N LEU A 19 -43.63 -19.58 -28.50
CA LEU A 19 -43.77 -20.39 -27.28
C LEU A 19 -42.58 -20.19 -26.32
N ARG A 20 -42.91 -19.95 -25.04
CA ARG A 20 -42.02 -19.75 -23.89
C ARG A 20 -41.56 -21.09 -23.30
N ALA A 21 -40.30 -21.15 -22.88
CA ALA A 21 -39.75 -21.77 -21.66
C ALA A 21 -38.25 -21.35 -21.62
N GLY A 22 -37.65 -20.75 -20.59
CA GLY A 22 -37.67 -21.06 -19.18
C GLY A 22 -36.43 -21.90 -18.84
N MET A 23 -35.33 -21.30 -18.36
CA MET A 23 -34.44 -21.79 -17.27
C MET A 23 -33.05 -21.11 -17.22
N TYR A 24 -32.46 -21.25 -16.03
CA TYR A 24 -31.32 -20.60 -15.37
C TYR A 24 -29.91 -20.87 -15.93
N ALA A 25 -28.98 -20.02 -15.45
CA ALA A 25 -27.51 -20.16 -15.38
C ALA A 25 -26.77 -19.91 -16.71
N SER A 26 -25.55 -19.36 -16.80
CA SER A 26 -24.42 -19.29 -15.88
C SER A 26 -23.41 -18.22 -16.37
N ASN A 27 -22.45 -17.89 -15.49
CA ASN A 27 -21.29 -17.04 -15.76
C ASN A 27 -20.45 -17.53 -16.96
N GLY A 28 -20.04 -16.61 -17.84
CA GLY A 28 -19.09 -16.90 -18.91
C GLY A 28 -18.14 -15.73 -19.20
N PHE A 29 -16.88 -15.88 -18.82
CA PHE A 29 -15.75 -15.13 -19.39
C PHE A 29 -15.38 -15.77 -20.75
N PRO A 30 -15.05 -15.00 -21.80
CA PRO A 30 -14.62 -15.59 -23.06
C PRO A 30 -13.13 -15.97 -23.01
N SER A 31 -12.87 -17.26 -23.25
CA SER A 31 -11.57 -17.83 -23.57
C SER A 31 -11.27 -17.61 -25.06
N TYR A 32 -10.14 -16.98 -25.38
CA TYR A 32 -9.63 -16.89 -26.75
C TYR A 32 -9.18 -18.27 -27.25
N ARG A 33 -9.85 -18.77 -28.29
CA ARG A 33 -9.44 -19.95 -29.07
C ARG A 33 -8.61 -19.45 -30.27
N LYS A 34 -7.36 -19.90 -30.36
CA LYS A 34 -6.44 -19.60 -31.47
C LYS A 34 -6.88 -20.42 -32.70
N THR A 35 -7.26 -19.75 -33.78
CA THR A 35 -7.51 -20.35 -35.09
C THR A 35 -6.20 -20.69 -35.79
N VAL A 36 -6.09 -21.93 -36.27
CA VAL A 36 -5.02 -22.43 -37.14
C VAL A 36 -5.31 -21.96 -38.56
N GLY A 37 -4.41 -21.17 -39.13
CA GLY A 37 -4.46 -20.75 -40.54
C GLY A 37 -3.71 -21.74 -41.41
N ASN A 38 -4.40 -22.24 -42.45
CA ASN A 38 -3.85 -23.01 -43.55
C ASN A 38 -2.92 -22.15 -44.41
N ASN A 39 -1.77 -22.70 -44.82
CA ASN A 39 -0.96 -22.17 -45.91
C ASN A 39 -0.78 -23.27 -46.98
N PRO A 40 -0.97 -22.95 -48.28
CA PRO A 40 -0.65 -23.85 -49.38
C PRO A 40 0.84 -23.76 -49.74
N GLY A 41 1.37 -24.85 -50.29
CA GLY A 41 2.80 -25.09 -50.41
C GLY A 41 3.52 -24.39 -51.57
N CYS A 42 4.84 -24.59 -51.59
CA CYS A 42 5.64 -24.63 -52.80
C CYS A 42 6.92 -25.42 -52.55
N VAL A 43 7.32 -26.13 -53.60
CA VAL A 43 8.35 -27.18 -53.71
C VAL A 43 9.74 -26.58 -53.89
N SER A 44 10.78 -27.22 -53.33
CA SER A 44 12.03 -27.62 -54.03
C SER A 44 13.22 -27.78 -53.07
N GLY A 45 14.09 -28.75 -53.39
CA GLY A 45 15.53 -28.61 -53.17
C GLY A 45 16.15 -29.49 -52.09
N ALA A 46 16.69 -30.63 -52.52
CA ALA A 46 17.34 -31.64 -51.70
C ALA A 46 18.79 -31.31 -51.27
N ILE A 47 19.28 -32.18 -50.36
CA ILE A 47 20.66 -32.69 -50.16
C ILE A 47 21.27 -32.30 -48.81
N CYS A 48 21.35 -33.27 -47.88
CA CYS A 48 22.54 -33.55 -47.07
C CYS A 48 22.45 -34.93 -46.39
N ARG A 49 23.61 -35.59 -46.31
CA ARG A 49 23.87 -37.01 -46.00
C ARG A 49 23.57 -37.41 -44.53
N PRO A 50 23.38 -38.72 -44.24
CA PRO A 50 23.14 -39.22 -42.89
C PRO A 50 24.43 -39.69 -42.20
N GLN A 51 24.55 -39.48 -40.89
CA GLN A 51 25.41 -40.29 -40.02
C GLN A 51 24.74 -40.61 -38.68
N LYS A 52 24.48 -41.93 -38.54
CA LYS A 52 24.61 -42.80 -37.36
C LYS A 52 24.03 -42.32 -36.02
N VAL A 53 22.93 -42.96 -35.62
CA VAL A 53 22.52 -43.13 -34.22
C VAL A 53 22.46 -44.64 -33.92
N THR A 54 23.17 -45.05 -32.88
CA THR A 54 23.19 -46.41 -32.31
C THR A 54 22.06 -46.55 -31.29
N PRO A 55 21.30 -47.66 -31.24
CA PRO A 55 20.28 -47.89 -30.22
C PRO A 55 20.84 -48.72 -29.05
N VAL A 56 20.42 -48.42 -27.82
CA VAL A 56 20.64 -49.29 -26.65
C VAL A 56 19.31 -49.61 -25.97
N LEU A 57 19.09 -50.93 -25.92
CA LEU A 57 18.14 -51.79 -25.22
C LEU A 57 17.17 -51.20 -24.17
N MET A 58 15.88 -51.51 -24.37
CA MET A 58 14.90 -51.70 -23.30
C MET A 58 15.03 -53.12 -22.70
N ARG A 59 14.84 -53.23 -21.37
CA ARG A 59 14.70 -54.49 -20.63
C ARG A 59 13.22 -54.74 -20.30
N GLU A 60 12.77 -55.95 -20.60
CA GLU A 60 11.45 -56.51 -20.29
C GLU A 60 11.32 -56.93 -18.82
N VAL A 61 10.10 -56.85 -18.28
CA VAL A 61 9.63 -57.54 -17.06
C VAL A 61 8.21 -58.06 -17.34
N PRO A 62 7.84 -59.30 -16.95
CA PRO A 62 6.69 -60.00 -17.51
C PRO A 62 5.36 -59.78 -16.74
N PRO A 63 4.20 -60.19 -17.32
CA PRO A 63 2.87 -60.00 -16.75
C PRO A 63 2.35 -61.24 -16.01
N GLN A 64 1.52 -61.04 -14.99
CA GLN A 64 0.50 -62.03 -14.60
C GLN A 64 -0.82 -61.34 -14.26
N THR A 65 -1.90 -61.96 -14.74
CA THR A 65 -3.31 -61.55 -14.72
C THR A 65 -4.08 -62.36 -13.65
N PRO A 66 -5.43 -62.54 -13.70
CA PRO A 66 -6.37 -61.79 -12.86
C PRO A 66 -7.33 -62.69 -12.03
N TRP A 67 -8.09 -62.11 -11.10
CA TRP A 67 -9.31 -62.77 -10.59
C TRP A 67 -10.46 -61.77 -10.47
N LYS A 68 -11.60 -62.13 -11.08
CA LYS A 68 -12.89 -61.46 -11.03
C LYS A 68 -13.96 -62.42 -10.47
N TRP A 69 -14.82 -61.85 -9.62
CA TRP A 69 -16.28 -62.02 -9.49
C TRP A 69 -16.91 -63.30 -8.93
N THR A 70 -17.73 -63.10 -7.89
CA THR A 70 -19.19 -63.35 -7.75
C THR A 70 -19.56 -62.96 -6.30
N GLY A 71 -20.76 -62.56 -5.85
CA GLY A 71 -22.12 -62.43 -6.37
C GLY A 71 -22.98 -61.85 -5.22
N ALA A 72 -24.16 -61.30 -5.55
CA ALA A 72 -25.05 -60.52 -4.69
C ALA A 72 -25.89 -61.34 -3.67
N HIS A 73 -26.45 -60.67 -2.65
CA HIS A 73 -27.85 -60.84 -2.22
C HIS A 73 -28.37 -59.64 -1.41
N LEU A 74 -29.63 -59.28 -1.70
CA LEU A 74 -30.49 -58.26 -1.10
C LEU A 74 -30.88 -58.55 0.36
N LEU A 75 -31.15 -57.51 1.16
CA LEU A 75 -32.47 -57.22 1.77
C LEU A 75 -32.49 -55.88 2.55
N SER A 76 -33.44 -55.02 2.17
CA SER A 76 -34.37 -54.21 2.98
C SER A 76 -33.96 -53.62 4.34
N GLY A 77 -34.18 -52.30 4.52
CA GLY A 77 -34.36 -51.71 5.85
C GLY A 77 -34.22 -50.17 5.92
N SER A 78 -35.28 -49.44 5.58
CA SER A 78 -35.41 -47.99 5.80
C SER A 78 -35.51 -47.66 7.29
N THR A 79 -34.76 -46.69 7.83
CA THR A 79 -35.22 -45.91 9.00
C THR A 79 -34.58 -44.51 9.06
N VAL A 80 -35.48 -43.56 9.31
CA VAL A 80 -35.36 -42.10 9.49
C VAL A 80 -34.36 -41.70 10.57
N LEU A 81 -33.52 -40.69 10.29
CA LEU A 81 -32.61 -40.06 11.25
C LEU A 81 -33.30 -38.84 11.89
N PHE A 82 -33.66 -38.96 13.17
CA PHE A 82 -34.17 -37.86 13.99
C PHE A 82 -33.05 -36.91 14.44
N ARG A 83 -33.39 -35.63 14.45
CA ARG A 83 -32.61 -34.49 14.91
C ARG A 83 -32.93 -34.24 16.39
N VAL A 84 -31.93 -34.32 17.26
CA VAL A 84 -31.97 -33.83 18.66
C VAL A 84 -30.60 -33.16 18.88
N GLY A 85 -30.47 -31.86 19.14
CA GLY A 85 -31.14 -31.07 20.18
C GLY A 85 -30.18 -30.96 21.38
N ARG A 86 -29.14 -30.11 21.30
CA ARG A 86 -28.24 -29.84 22.43
C ARG A 86 -28.89 -28.80 23.36
N LEU A 87 -29.27 -29.25 24.55
CA LEU A 87 -29.60 -28.40 25.69
C LEU A 87 -28.39 -28.20 26.60
N SER A 88 -28.34 -27.01 27.17
CA SER A 88 -27.41 -26.48 28.15
C SER A 88 -27.61 -27.12 29.52
N ALA A 89 -26.52 -27.37 30.26
CA ALA A 89 -26.57 -27.52 31.71
C ALA A 89 -25.25 -27.07 32.36
N THR A 90 -25.37 -25.99 33.13
CA THR A 90 -24.47 -25.57 34.22
C THR A 90 -24.65 -26.48 35.44
N LYS A 91 -23.56 -26.85 36.12
CA LYS A 91 -23.47 -26.90 37.60
C LYS A 91 -22.04 -27.20 38.09
N GLN A 92 -21.68 -26.49 39.16
CA GLN A 92 -20.49 -26.63 39.99
C GLN A 92 -20.51 -27.95 40.79
N PHE A 93 -19.34 -28.47 41.17
CA PHE A 93 -19.05 -28.93 42.53
C PHE A 93 -17.52 -29.02 42.75
N GLU A 94 -17.07 -28.51 43.89
CA GLU A 94 -15.78 -28.78 44.51
C GLU A 94 -15.70 -30.25 44.97
N VAL A 95 -14.48 -30.82 45.07
CA VAL A 95 -14.00 -31.59 46.25
C VAL A 95 -12.49 -31.90 46.08
N PHE A 96 -11.80 -31.77 47.21
CA PHE A 96 -10.40 -32.07 47.53
C PHE A 96 -9.85 -33.44 47.10
N GLY A 97 -8.54 -33.48 46.85
CA GLY A 97 -7.75 -34.71 46.84
C GLY A 97 -6.24 -34.45 46.75
N ARG A 98 -5.58 -34.31 47.91
CA ARG A 98 -4.11 -34.37 48.04
C ARG A 98 -3.62 -35.76 47.62
N LEU A 99 -2.54 -35.84 46.86
CA LEU A 99 -1.51 -36.87 47.02
C LEU A 99 -0.16 -36.31 46.54
N SER A 100 0.75 -36.20 47.50
CA SER A 100 2.18 -35.95 47.35
C SER A 100 2.89 -37.19 46.82
N GLY A 101 3.72 -37.03 45.80
CA GLY A 101 4.58 -38.09 45.28
C GLY A 101 5.70 -37.51 44.43
N SER A 102 6.87 -37.34 45.05
CA SER A 102 8.16 -37.11 44.40
C SER A 102 8.49 -38.25 43.44
N LEU A 103 8.93 -37.94 42.22
CA LEU A 103 9.90 -38.76 41.49
C LEU A 103 10.56 -37.91 40.39
N GLN A 104 11.86 -37.70 40.60
CA GLN A 104 12.84 -37.24 39.63
C GLN A 104 12.95 -38.22 38.46
N ASP A 105 13.50 -37.70 37.37
CA ASP A 105 14.04 -38.41 36.20
C ASP A 105 13.04 -39.01 35.21
N LEU A 106 12.73 -38.22 34.17
CA LEU A 106 12.56 -38.74 32.81
C LEU A 106 12.89 -37.64 31.80
N HIS A 107 14.06 -37.80 31.17
CA HIS A 107 14.54 -37.05 30.02
C HIS A 107 13.63 -37.34 28.81
N THR A 108 12.57 -36.56 28.62
CA THR A 108 11.75 -36.64 27.42
C THR A 108 12.22 -35.56 26.43
N SER A 109 12.83 -36.03 25.35
CA SER A 109 13.22 -35.22 24.19
C SER A 109 11.99 -34.47 23.65
N ALA A 110 11.91 -33.18 23.94
CA ALA A 110 10.85 -32.32 23.43
C ALA A 110 11.08 -32.09 21.93
N VAL A 111 10.30 -32.79 21.10
CA VAL A 111 10.11 -32.43 19.71
C VAL A 111 9.54 -31.01 19.68
N MET A 112 10.40 -30.05 19.35
CA MET A 112 10.04 -28.68 19.03
C MET A 112 9.06 -28.72 17.85
N THR A 113 7.77 -28.68 18.16
CA THR A 113 6.73 -28.36 17.20
C THR A 113 6.95 -26.90 16.82
N GLN A 114 7.52 -26.68 15.63
CA GLN A 114 7.60 -25.36 15.02
C GLN A 114 6.19 -24.79 14.92
N GLU A 115 5.86 -23.84 15.80
CA GLU A 115 4.68 -22.99 15.64
C GLU A 115 4.77 -22.34 14.25
N LEU A 116 3.84 -22.71 13.37
CA LEU A 116 3.63 -22.08 12.09
C LEU A 116 3.44 -20.58 12.32
N GLU A 117 4.41 -19.78 11.89
CA GLU A 117 4.33 -18.32 12.01
C GLU A 117 3.01 -17.80 11.41
N PRO A 118 2.36 -16.81 12.06
CA PRO A 118 1.11 -16.25 11.56
C PRO A 118 1.30 -15.70 10.13
N PRO A 119 0.25 -15.75 9.28
CA PRO A 119 0.32 -15.30 7.90
C PRO A 119 0.87 -13.88 7.84
N ARG A 120 2.03 -13.73 7.17
CA ARG A 120 2.81 -12.50 7.13
C ARG A 120 1.95 -11.36 6.59
N ARG A 121 1.75 -10.32 7.41
CA ARG A 121 1.12 -9.07 6.96
C ARG A 121 1.94 -8.53 5.79
N GLY A 122 1.28 -8.33 4.65
CA GLY A 122 1.91 -7.66 3.50
C GLY A 122 2.42 -6.28 3.91
N ARG A 123 3.55 -5.86 3.33
CA ARG A 123 4.11 -4.53 3.59
C ARG A 123 3.12 -3.44 3.20
N SER A 124 3.17 -2.31 3.91
CA SER A 124 2.48 -1.11 3.47
C SER A 124 3.00 -0.71 2.09
N ALA A 125 2.17 -0.01 1.34
CA ALA A 125 2.48 0.31 -0.03
C ALA A 125 3.60 1.37 -0.13
N ALA A 126 3.63 2.32 0.80
CA ALA A 126 4.75 3.24 1.02
C ALA A 126 6.07 2.50 1.30
N SER A 127 6.07 1.46 2.16
CA SER A 127 7.28 0.67 2.43
C SER A 127 7.79 -0.08 1.20
N ARG A 128 6.89 -0.58 0.34
CA ARG A 128 7.29 -1.21 -0.94
C ARG A 128 7.96 -0.20 -1.86
N MET A 129 7.41 1.01 -1.96
CA MET A 129 7.99 2.05 -2.79
C MET A 129 9.33 2.57 -2.26
N ALA A 130 9.47 2.78 -0.94
CA ALA A 130 10.76 3.16 -0.37
C ALA A 130 11.87 2.15 -0.75
N VAL A 131 11.54 0.86 -0.72
CA VAL A 131 12.44 -0.23 -1.13
C VAL A 131 12.73 -0.21 -2.63
N GLU A 132 11.74 0.10 -3.47
CA GLU A 132 11.93 0.24 -4.91
C GLU A 132 12.78 1.47 -5.26
N HIS A 133 12.53 2.62 -4.63
CA HIS A 133 13.33 3.84 -4.80
C HIS A 133 14.77 3.64 -4.36
N ALA A 134 15.01 3.01 -3.21
CA ALA A 134 16.35 2.67 -2.76
C ALA A 134 17.04 1.69 -3.72
N ALA A 135 16.31 0.75 -4.34
CA ALA A 135 16.86 -0.13 -5.37
C ALA A 135 17.24 0.63 -6.66
N LYS A 136 16.36 1.50 -7.18
CA LYS A 136 16.67 2.38 -8.34
C LYS A 136 17.85 3.28 -8.05
N HIS A 137 17.93 3.77 -6.82
CA HIS A 137 19.04 4.59 -6.36
C HIS A 137 20.38 3.85 -6.45
N LEU A 138 20.47 2.61 -5.94
CA LEU A 138 21.68 1.80 -6.08
C LEU A 138 22.10 1.59 -7.54
N ILE A 139 21.13 1.41 -8.45
CA ILE A 139 21.40 1.34 -9.90
C ILE A 139 22.02 2.65 -10.38
N ARG A 140 21.43 3.81 -10.03
CA ARG A 140 21.94 5.13 -10.40
C ARG A 140 23.38 5.36 -9.98
N GLN A 141 23.78 4.90 -8.79
CA GLN A 141 25.17 5.01 -8.33
C GLN A 141 26.10 4.14 -9.20
N ALA A 142 25.67 2.91 -9.49
CA ALA A 142 26.45 1.95 -10.27
C ALA A 142 26.51 2.26 -11.77
N ILE A 143 25.72 3.21 -12.27
CA ILE A 143 25.77 3.64 -13.69
C ILE A 143 26.47 5.00 -13.89
N GLN A 144 26.94 5.65 -12.83
CA GLN A 144 27.71 6.89 -12.99
C GLN A 144 29.02 6.64 -13.75
N PRO A 145 29.52 7.62 -14.53
CA PRO A 145 30.85 7.54 -15.12
C PRO A 145 31.93 7.28 -14.06
N SER A 146 32.88 6.41 -14.37
CA SER A 146 34.01 6.08 -13.49
C SER A 146 35.25 5.71 -14.32
N GLU A 147 36.40 5.49 -13.68
CA GLU A 147 37.59 5.03 -14.38
C GLU A 147 37.30 3.75 -15.18
N GLY A 148 37.48 3.79 -16.50
CA GLY A 148 37.20 2.69 -17.42
C GLY A 148 35.71 2.39 -17.64
N PHE A 149 34.79 3.30 -17.31
CA PHE A 149 33.35 3.19 -17.60
C PHE A 149 32.79 4.54 -18.03
N CYS A 150 32.24 4.64 -19.23
CA CYS A 150 31.68 5.91 -19.73
C CYS A 150 30.40 6.37 -19.01
N GLY A 151 29.74 5.48 -18.26
CA GLY A 151 28.46 5.76 -17.60
C GLY A 151 27.24 5.45 -18.48
N LEU A 152 26.09 5.34 -17.85
CA LEU A 152 24.77 5.38 -18.49
C LEU A 152 23.96 6.53 -17.91
N GLU A 153 23.11 7.13 -18.72
CA GLU A 153 22.19 8.20 -18.33
C GLU A 153 20.72 7.77 -18.45
N GLU A 154 19.86 8.41 -17.64
CA GLU A 154 18.40 8.35 -17.74
C GLU A 154 17.88 9.53 -18.59
N PRO A 155 16.66 9.45 -19.15
CA PRO A 155 16.07 10.58 -19.85
C PRO A 155 15.87 11.77 -18.92
N ALA A 156 16.13 12.99 -19.41
CA ALA A 156 15.94 14.22 -18.64
C ALA A 156 14.50 14.39 -18.12
N VAL A 157 13.52 13.90 -18.88
CA VAL A 157 12.12 13.81 -18.44
C VAL A 157 11.85 12.37 -18.02
N ALA A 158 11.49 12.21 -16.74
CA ALA A 158 11.19 10.90 -16.17
C ALA A 158 10.08 10.17 -16.95
N LEU A 159 10.17 8.84 -16.98
CA LEU A 159 9.09 8.00 -17.46
C LEU A 159 7.87 8.15 -16.54
N PRO A 160 6.64 8.06 -17.08
CA PRO A 160 5.44 7.99 -16.25
C PRO A 160 5.56 6.89 -15.21
N HIS A 161 5.13 7.13 -13.96
CA HIS A 161 5.21 6.14 -12.87
C HIS A 161 4.50 4.81 -13.16
N LEU A 162 3.61 4.80 -14.14
CA LEU A 162 2.81 3.66 -14.57
C LEU A 162 3.25 3.11 -15.93
N ALA A 163 4.37 3.60 -16.47
CA ALA A 163 5.02 2.98 -17.61
C ALA A 163 5.40 1.55 -17.25
N LYS A 164 5.33 0.66 -18.24
CA LYS A 164 5.69 -0.75 -18.07
C LYS A 164 7.13 -0.93 -17.60
N THR A 165 8.03 0.00 -17.91
CA THR A 165 9.44 -0.03 -17.49
C THR A 165 9.69 1.04 -16.44
N ASP A 166 10.54 0.72 -15.46
CA ASP A 166 10.82 1.60 -14.32
C ASP A 166 11.91 2.63 -14.61
N MET A 167 12.87 2.26 -15.45
CA MET A 167 14.00 3.08 -15.89
C MET A 167 14.22 2.89 -17.40
N ALA A 168 14.86 3.88 -18.03
CA ALA A 168 15.32 3.84 -19.41
C ALA A 168 16.77 4.33 -19.43
N LEU A 169 17.69 3.53 -19.99
CA LEU A 169 19.12 3.81 -19.91
C LEU A 169 19.76 3.88 -21.30
N ARG A 170 20.74 4.77 -21.49
CA ARG A 170 21.63 4.76 -22.66
C ARG A 170 23.04 5.22 -22.29
N PRO A 171 24.06 5.01 -23.12
CA PRO A 171 25.41 5.54 -22.86
C PRO A 171 25.41 7.06 -22.67
N CYS A 172 26.18 7.55 -21.69
CA CYS A 172 26.31 8.99 -21.47
C CYS A 172 26.77 9.72 -22.73
N GLY A 173 26.06 10.80 -23.09
CA GLY A 173 26.35 11.60 -24.29
C GLY A 173 25.91 10.99 -25.62
N SER A 174 25.22 9.84 -25.62
CA SER A 174 24.59 9.32 -26.83
C SER A 174 23.53 10.29 -27.37
N LYS A 175 23.52 10.50 -28.69
CA LYS A 175 22.53 11.34 -29.38
C LYS A 175 21.32 10.54 -29.88
N ASP A 176 21.42 9.23 -29.91
CA ASP A 176 20.37 8.37 -30.44
C ASP A 176 19.20 8.30 -29.45
N ASP A 177 17.97 8.36 -29.95
CA ASP A 177 16.76 8.10 -29.16
C ASP A 177 16.50 6.60 -29.06
N LEU A 178 17.51 5.87 -28.57
CA LEU A 178 17.47 4.43 -28.34
C LEU A 178 17.79 4.18 -26.88
N TRP A 179 16.80 3.67 -26.15
CA TRP A 179 16.90 3.47 -24.71
C TRP A 179 16.75 1.99 -24.39
N LEU A 180 17.57 1.51 -23.47
CA LEU A 180 17.45 0.19 -22.85
C LEU A 180 16.34 0.25 -21.78
N PRO A 181 15.18 -0.41 -21.99
CA PRO A 181 14.15 -0.50 -20.98
C PRO A 181 14.56 -1.44 -19.85
N LEU A 182 14.50 -0.93 -18.62
CA LEU A 182 14.88 -1.63 -17.40
C LEU A 182 13.73 -1.63 -16.39
N GLN A 183 13.18 -2.82 -16.12
CA GLN A 183 12.28 -3.04 -14.99
C GLN A 183 13.07 -3.36 -13.73
N VAL A 184 12.73 -2.72 -12.61
CA VAL A 184 13.34 -2.96 -11.31
C VAL A 184 12.36 -3.75 -10.42
N LYS A 185 12.87 -4.77 -9.75
CA LYS A 185 12.12 -5.58 -8.78
C LYS A 185 12.90 -5.62 -7.49
N ALA A 186 12.31 -5.12 -6.41
CA ALA A 186 13.01 -5.00 -5.14
C ALA A 186 12.38 -5.88 -4.05
N ALA A 187 13.23 -6.45 -3.19
CA ALA A 187 12.82 -7.19 -2.00
C ALA A 187 13.71 -6.74 -0.83
N SER A 188 13.14 -6.35 0.33
CA SER A 188 14.00 -5.91 1.46
C SER A 188 14.28 -6.97 2.54
N ARG A 189 13.67 -8.16 2.42
CA ARG A 189 13.87 -9.22 3.44
C ARG A 189 13.99 -10.58 2.77
N PRO A 190 15.08 -11.32 3.04
CA PRO A 190 15.11 -12.73 2.71
C PRO A 190 14.11 -13.48 3.58
N THR A 191 13.49 -14.48 2.97
CA THR A 191 12.73 -15.53 3.66
C THR A 191 13.67 -16.70 3.88
N LEU A 192 13.78 -17.19 5.12
CA LEU A 192 14.48 -18.43 5.39
C LEU A 192 13.59 -19.59 4.92
N ARG A 193 14.02 -20.36 3.91
CA ARG A 193 13.28 -21.54 3.43
C ARG A 193 13.73 -22.83 4.06
N SER A 194 15.02 -22.94 4.37
CA SER A 194 15.63 -24.04 5.12
C SER A 194 16.74 -23.50 6.02
N TYR A 195 17.27 -24.34 6.91
CA TYR A 195 18.33 -23.99 7.87
C TYR A 195 19.58 -23.32 7.26
N ARG A 196 19.79 -23.36 5.94
CA ARG A 196 20.97 -22.78 5.27
C ARG A 196 20.65 -21.88 4.07
N ASN A 197 19.39 -21.79 3.64
CA ASN A 197 19.05 -21.17 2.36
C ASN A 197 18.13 -19.97 2.56
N PHE A 198 18.69 -18.79 2.29
CA PHE A 198 17.93 -17.56 2.14
C PHE A 198 17.25 -17.53 0.76
N ALA A 199 16.02 -17.03 0.72
CA ALA A 199 15.28 -16.86 -0.52
C ALA A 199 14.58 -15.50 -0.58
N TRP A 200 14.72 -14.79 -1.70
CA TRP A 200 14.08 -13.50 -1.96
C TRP A 200 12.90 -13.70 -2.90
N VAL A 201 11.75 -13.10 -2.56
CA VAL A 201 10.53 -13.21 -3.37
C VAL A 201 10.28 -11.86 -4.04
N PHE A 202 10.27 -11.87 -5.37
CA PHE A 202 9.97 -10.73 -6.23
C PHE A 202 8.58 -10.92 -6.84
N GLU A 203 7.71 -9.94 -6.69
CA GLU A 203 6.32 -10.00 -7.18
C GLU A 203 6.17 -9.35 -8.57
N GLY A 204 5.24 -9.87 -9.37
CA GLY A 204 4.86 -9.26 -10.65
C GLY A 204 6.01 -9.21 -11.65
N VAL A 205 6.83 -10.26 -11.73
CA VAL A 205 7.94 -10.41 -12.68
C VAL A 205 7.59 -10.88 -14.12
N PRO A 206 6.40 -11.42 -14.44
CA PRO A 206 6.13 -11.87 -15.82
C PRO A 206 5.76 -10.71 -16.74
N GLY A 207 5.92 -10.94 -18.06
CA GLY A 207 5.39 -10.06 -19.10
C GLY A 207 6.30 -8.88 -19.43
N TYR A 208 7.62 -9.01 -19.27
CA TYR A 208 8.62 -8.00 -19.63
C TYR A 208 9.42 -8.42 -20.88
N GLU A 209 8.76 -9.04 -21.86
CA GLU A 209 9.38 -9.37 -23.14
C GLU A 209 10.04 -8.15 -23.77
N GLY A 210 11.25 -8.33 -24.31
CA GLY A 210 12.01 -7.22 -24.90
C GLY A 210 12.70 -6.30 -23.89
N MET A 211 12.51 -6.50 -22.59
CA MET A 211 13.10 -5.66 -21.54
C MET A 211 14.11 -6.42 -20.69
N LEU A 212 14.91 -5.68 -19.94
CA LEU A 212 15.76 -6.24 -18.90
C LEU A 212 15.09 -6.09 -17.54
N VAL A 213 15.17 -7.12 -16.68
CA VAL A 213 14.63 -7.11 -15.33
C VAL A 213 15.77 -7.23 -14.32
N THR A 214 15.91 -6.21 -13.49
CA THR A 214 16.91 -6.16 -12.41
C THR A 214 16.24 -6.44 -11.08
N CYS A 215 16.61 -7.57 -10.46
CA CYS A 215 16.12 -7.97 -9.15
C CYS A 215 17.12 -7.54 -8.08
N ILE A 216 16.69 -6.75 -7.10
CA ILE A 216 17.55 -6.20 -6.04
C ILE A 216 17.04 -6.63 -4.67
N ALA A 217 17.89 -7.29 -3.92
CA ALA A 217 17.65 -7.57 -2.51
C ALA A 217 18.33 -6.50 -1.66
N LEU A 218 17.55 -5.59 -1.08
CA LEU A 218 18.02 -4.69 -0.04
C LEU A 218 18.09 -5.48 1.26
N GLN A 219 19.27 -5.62 1.86
CA GLN A 219 19.35 -6.15 3.20
C GLN A 219 19.16 -4.98 4.16
N ASP A 220 17.96 -4.85 4.76
CA ASP A 220 17.82 -4.02 5.95
C ASP A 220 18.83 -4.55 6.98
N GLY A 221 19.77 -3.72 7.44
CA GLY A 221 20.82 -4.10 8.41
C GLY A 221 20.31 -4.62 9.76
N GLN A 222 19.00 -4.83 9.91
CA GLN A 222 18.31 -5.34 11.08
C GLN A 222 17.74 -6.76 10.91
N ILE A 223 18.39 -7.64 10.14
CA ILE A 223 18.12 -9.08 10.24
C ILE A 223 18.70 -9.58 11.59
N HIS A 224 18.03 -9.25 12.69
CA HIS A 224 18.25 -9.91 13.98
C HIS A 224 17.58 -11.28 13.91
N THR A 225 18.25 -12.23 13.27
CA THR A 225 17.96 -13.66 13.46
C THR A 225 18.07 -13.94 14.97
N ARG A 226 16.92 -14.13 15.60
CA ARG A 226 16.73 -14.39 17.04
C ARG A 226 17.36 -15.70 17.55
N SER A 227 18.32 -16.29 16.84
CA SER A 227 18.72 -17.68 17.03
C SER A 227 20.20 -17.92 16.65
N CYS A 228 21.01 -18.10 17.69
CA CYS A 228 21.95 -19.21 17.94
C CYS A 228 22.98 -19.67 16.89
N PHE A 229 22.94 -19.23 15.64
CA PHE A 229 23.88 -19.69 14.62
C PHE A 229 25.12 -18.78 14.59
N ARG A 230 26.08 -19.11 15.46
CA ARG A 230 27.48 -18.66 15.33
C ARG A 230 28.04 -19.21 14.02
N GLY A 231 28.04 -18.40 12.98
CA GLY A 231 28.79 -18.68 11.77
C GLY A 231 28.03 -18.26 10.52
N HIS A 232 28.44 -17.13 9.96
CA HIS A 232 28.05 -16.61 8.64
C HIS A 232 26.67 -15.95 8.61
N SER A 233 26.55 -14.80 9.29
CA SER A 233 25.56 -13.81 8.85
C SER A 233 25.87 -13.47 7.40
N PRO A 234 24.91 -13.52 6.47
CA PRO A 234 25.12 -12.95 5.15
C PRO A 234 25.58 -11.50 5.33
N GLU A 235 26.65 -11.11 4.62
CA GLU A 235 27.09 -9.71 4.60
C GLU A 235 25.89 -8.82 4.31
N ALA A 236 25.71 -7.76 5.11
CA ALA A 236 24.58 -6.82 5.04
C ALA A 236 24.54 -5.98 3.74
N LYS A 237 25.22 -6.43 2.70
CA LYS A 237 25.32 -5.75 1.42
C LYS A 237 24.10 -6.04 0.54
N PRO A 238 23.60 -5.03 -0.19
CA PRO A 238 22.61 -5.23 -1.24
C PRO A 238 23.10 -6.26 -2.27
N ARG A 239 22.18 -7.08 -2.80
CA ARG A 239 22.48 -8.05 -3.85
C ARG A 239 21.68 -7.71 -5.09
N VAL A 240 22.25 -7.94 -6.26
CA VAL A 240 21.59 -7.64 -7.54
C VAL A 240 21.76 -8.79 -8.52
N TRP A 241 20.68 -9.05 -9.25
CA TRP A 241 20.62 -10.00 -10.35
C TRP A 241 19.97 -9.37 -11.56
N VAL A 242 20.44 -9.74 -12.75
CA VAL A 242 19.96 -9.22 -14.02
C VAL A 242 19.49 -10.36 -14.91
N PHE A 243 18.26 -10.26 -15.40
CA PHE A 243 17.64 -11.25 -16.27
C PHE A 243 17.02 -10.60 -17.51
N PRO A 244 17.13 -11.20 -18.70
CA PRO A 244 16.22 -10.90 -19.80
C PRO A 244 14.77 -11.18 -19.36
N GLY A 245 13.85 -10.27 -19.65
CA GLY A 245 12.47 -10.39 -19.19
C GLY A 245 11.74 -11.62 -19.75
N CYS A 246 12.11 -12.12 -20.94
CA CYS A 246 11.58 -13.36 -21.50
C CYS A 246 11.86 -14.59 -20.61
N HIS A 247 12.97 -14.60 -19.86
CA HIS A 247 13.29 -15.69 -18.93
C HIS A 247 12.33 -15.76 -17.74
N LEU A 248 11.60 -14.66 -17.46
CA LEU A 248 10.70 -14.55 -16.32
C LEU A 248 9.22 -14.79 -16.68
N ASN A 249 8.90 -15.02 -17.95
CA ASN A 249 7.52 -15.22 -18.41
C ASN A 249 6.88 -16.53 -17.95
N ASN A 250 7.69 -17.54 -17.65
CA ASN A 250 7.20 -18.83 -17.18
C ASN A 250 6.76 -18.79 -15.71
N PHE A 251 6.99 -17.69 -15.00
CA PHE A 251 6.49 -17.51 -13.64
C PHE A 251 5.05 -16.98 -13.68
N SER A 252 4.16 -17.50 -12.84
CA SER A 252 2.75 -17.11 -12.88
C SER A 252 2.46 -15.79 -12.17
N ARG A 253 3.19 -15.47 -11.08
CA ARG A 253 2.95 -14.28 -10.24
C ARG A 253 4.17 -13.75 -9.51
N SER A 254 5.05 -14.65 -9.05
CA SER A 254 6.22 -14.30 -8.24
C SER A 254 7.44 -15.11 -8.66
N PHE A 255 8.60 -14.50 -8.59
CA PHE A 255 9.90 -15.12 -8.80
C PHE A 255 10.62 -15.23 -7.48
N THR A 256 10.99 -16.45 -7.10
CA THR A 256 11.75 -16.70 -5.88
C THR A 256 13.18 -17.03 -6.26
N LEU A 257 14.11 -16.21 -5.80
CA LEU A 257 15.54 -16.44 -5.95
C LEU A 257 16.07 -17.02 -4.65
N THR A 258 16.55 -18.26 -4.69
CA THR A 258 17.15 -18.94 -3.54
C THR A 258 18.67 -18.83 -3.65
N GLN A 259 19.35 -18.53 -2.54
CA GLN A 259 20.82 -18.49 -2.52
C GLN A 259 21.41 -19.85 -2.95
N GLY A 260 22.33 -19.82 -3.91
CA GLY A 260 22.91 -21.01 -4.55
C GLY A 260 21.91 -21.82 -5.39
N GLY A 261 20.69 -21.32 -5.60
CA GLY A 261 19.67 -21.98 -6.39
C GLY A 261 19.86 -21.79 -7.90
N ARG A 262 18.94 -22.39 -8.68
CA ARG A 262 18.97 -22.41 -10.15
C ARG A 262 19.14 -21.04 -10.82
N HIS A 263 18.58 -20.00 -10.23
CA HIS A 263 18.60 -18.63 -10.78
C HIS A 263 19.64 -17.72 -10.11
N ASP A 264 20.40 -18.25 -9.15
CA ASP A 264 21.43 -17.52 -8.44
C ASP A 264 22.81 -17.93 -9.00
N THR A 265 23.04 -17.58 -10.26
CA THR A 265 24.22 -17.98 -11.04
C THR A 265 25.23 -16.83 -11.15
N GLU A 266 26.50 -17.13 -11.41
CA GLU A 266 27.51 -16.11 -11.70
C GLU A 266 27.13 -15.23 -12.90
N THR A 267 26.45 -15.80 -13.89
CA THR A 267 25.95 -15.11 -15.09
C THR A 267 24.70 -14.27 -14.88
N SER A 268 24.07 -14.32 -13.71
CA SER A 268 22.92 -13.47 -13.37
C SER A 268 23.27 -12.51 -12.24
N ARG A 269 24.14 -12.89 -11.30
CA ARG A 269 24.66 -12.03 -10.24
C ARG A 269 25.43 -10.85 -10.82
N CYS A 270 25.23 -9.69 -10.19
CA CYS A 270 26.03 -8.49 -10.42
C CYS A 270 26.48 -7.91 -9.08
N SER A 271 27.41 -6.96 -9.14
CA SER A 271 27.83 -6.10 -8.02
C SER A 271 27.54 -4.64 -8.34
N PHE A 272 27.30 -3.83 -7.31
CA PHE A 272 27.20 -2.38 -7.46
C PHE A 272 28.57 -1.70 -7.50
N GLN A 273 29.64 -2.40 -7.13
CA GLN A 273 31.01 -1.91 -7.14
C GLN A 273 31.92 -2.80 -7.99
N ARG A 274 32.87 -2.21 -8.72
CA ARG A 274 33.82 -2.93 -9.59
C ARG A 274 34.82 -3.81 -8.84
N SER A 275 35.14 -3.49 -7.58
CA SER A 275 36.11 -4.22 -6.75
C SER A 275 35.54 -5.49 -6.11
N GLU A 276 34.22 -5.71 -6.19
CA GLU A 276 33.54 -6.83 -5.55
C GLU A 276 33.51 -8.07 -6.43
N LYS A 277 33.41 -9.25 -5.81
CA LYS A 277 33.27 -10.53 -6.52
C LYS A 277 31.96 -10.54 -7.32
N GLY A 278 32.05 -10.48 -8.64
CA GLY A 278 30.91 -10.52 -9.55
C GLY A 278 31.15 -9.64 -10.77
N ARG A 279 30.15 -9.55 -11.65
CA ARG A 279 30.17 -8.61 -12.78
C ARG A 279 29.59 -7.29 -12.33
N PHE A 280 30.30 -6.19 -12.59
CA PHE A 280 29.80 -4.85 -12.30
C PHE A 280 28.50 -4.58 -13.07
N LEU A 281 27.47 -4.08 -12.36
CA LEU A 281 26.15 -3.85 -12.94
C LEU A 281 26.21 -2.91 -14.15
N GLY A 282 26.99 -1.82 -14.08
CA GLY A 282 27.15 -0.87 -15.19
C GLY A 282 27.67 -1.53 -16.46
N ASP A 283 28.69 -2.40 -16.36
CA ASP A 283 29.27 -3.11 -17.51
C ASP A 283 28.26 -4.11 -18.12
N VAL A 284 27.47 -4.78 -17.27
CA VAL A 284 26.42 -5.69 -17.73
C VAL A 284 25.35 -4.94 -18.51
N LEU A 285 24.86 -3.82 -17.97
CA LEU A 285 23.84 -2.98 -18.63
C LEU A 285 24.36 -2.40 -19.95
N PHE A 286 25.58 -1.88 -19.97
CA PHE A 286 26.22 -1.33 -21.17
C PHE A 286 26.47 -2.41 -22.23
N SER A 287 26.93 -3.60 -21.84
CA SER A 287 27.10 -4.73 -22.76
C SER A 287 25.77 -5.19 -23.37
N VAL A 288 24.69 -5.20 -22.58
CA VAL A 288 23.34 -5.51 -23.09
C VAL A 288 22.88 -4.44 -24.08
N TYR A 289 23.10 -3.16 -23.79
CA TYR A 289 22.80 -2.06 -24.71
C TYR A 289 23.52 -2.24 -26.05
N GLN A 290 24.84 -2.45 -26.04
CA GLN A 290 25.64 -2.63 -27.26
C GLN A 290 25.18 -3.85 -28.08
N LYS A 291 24.90 -4.98 -27.41
CA LYS A 291 24.39 -6.19 -28.08
C LYS A 291 23.02 -5.97 -28.71
N ALA A 292 22.17 -5.17 -28.08
CA ALA A 292 20.86 -4.82 -28.62
C ALA A 292 21.00 -3.87 -29.82
N LEU A 293 21.98 -2.97 -29.81
CA LEU A 293 22.26 -2.03 -30.90
C LEU A 293 22.79 -2.72 -32.16
N THR A 294 23.70 -3.69 -32.03
CA THR A 294 24.32 -4.38 -33.17
C THR A 294 23.49 -5.54 -33.72
N ARG A 295 22.26 -5.75 -33.22
CA ARG A 295 21.46 -6.92 -33.56
C ARG A 295 20.83 -6.73 -34.95
N PRO A 296 21.01 -7.66 -35.89
CA PRO A 296 20.30 -7.62 -37.16
C PRO A 296 18.80 -7.89 -36.95
N ASP A 297 17.95 -7.19 -37.69
CA ASP A 297 16.48 -7.27 -37.61
C ASP A 297 15.90 -8.68 -37.84
N SER A 298 16.70 -9.63 -38.33
CA SER A 298 16.30 -10.98 -38.73
C SER A 298 16.28 -12.04 -37.61
N ILE A 299 16.80 -11.75 -36.41
CA ILE A 299 16.87 -12.77 -35.33
C ILE A 299 15.58 -12.77 -34.50
N SER A 300 15.01 -13.97 -34.32
CA SER A 300 13.75 -14.23 -33.61
C SER A 300 13.50 -13.29 -32.41
N PRO A 301 12.33 -12.61 -32.39
CA PRO A 301 11.85 -11.72 -31.32
C PRO A 301 11.99 -12.19 -29.87
N THR A 302 12.05 -13.50 -29.64
CA THR A 302 11.66 -14.11 -28.37
C THR A 302 12.74 -14.06 -27.29
N ASP A 303 14.01 -13.93 -27.66
CA ASP A 303 15.13 -14.13 -26.72
C ASP A 303 16.00 -12.89 -26.48
N SER A 304 15.52 -11.70 -26.85
CA SER A 304 16.36 -10.50 -26.76
C SER A 304 15.71 -9.27 -26.21
N VAL A 305 16.52 -8.55 -25.44
CA VAL A 305 16.27 -7.17 -25.05
C VAL A 305 16.32 -6.28 -26.30
N ARG A 306 15.38 -5.34 -26.40
CA ARG A 306 15.24 -4.40 -27.50
C ARG A 306 15.47 -2.98 -27.00
N LEU A 307 16.15 -2.18 -27.79
CA LEU A 307 16.18 -0.74 -27.57
C LEU A 307 14.88 -0.14 -28.13
N GLU A 308 14.33 0.83 -27.43
CA GLU A 308 13.08 1.48 -27.78
C GLU A 308 13.27 3.00 -27.72
N SER A 309 12.50 3.73 -28.51
CA SER A 309 12.47 5.19 -28.41
C SER A 309 11.84 5.64 -27.10
N LEU A 310 12.24 6.81 -26.58
CA LEU A 310 11.64 7.34 -25.36
C LEU A 310 10.12 7.54 -25.52
N ALA A 311 9.70 7.97 -26.71
CA ALA A 311 8.28 8.11 -27.06
C ALA A 311 7.52 6.77 -26.97
N THR A 312 8.11 5.67 -27.44
CA THR A 312 7.51 4.33 -27.31
C THR A 312 7.44 3.91 -25.85
N LEU A 313 8.51 4.05 -25.07
CA LEU A 313 8.54 3.68 -23.65
C LEU A 313 7.51 4.45 -22.83
N ARG A 314 7.32 5.74 -23.08
CA ARG A 314 6.29 6.56 -22.43
C ARG A 314 4.87 6.13 -22.77
N LYS A 315 4.65 5.56 -23.97
CA LYS A 315 3.35 5.03 -24.41
C LYS A 315 3.07 3.61 -23.91
N GLN A 316 4.06 2.91 -23.33
CA GLN A 316 3.87 1.58 -22.73
C GLN A 316 3.17 1.65 -21.36
N VAL A 317 2.11 2.43 -21.26
CA VAL A 317 1.22 2.47 -20.10
C VAL A 317 0.06 1.50 -20.32
N SER A 318 -0.47 0.92 -19.25
CA SER A 318 -1.68 0.10 -19.39
C SER A 318 -2.85 0.96 -19.89
N PRO A 319 -3.82 0.42 -20.64
CA PRO A 319 -5.00 1.18 -21.09
C PRO A 319 -5.76 1.86 -19.94
N ALA A 320 -5.81 1.22 -18.76
CA ALA A 320 -6.41 1.79 -17.56
C ALA A 320 -5.64 3.02 -17.06
N CYS A 321 -4.31 2.97 -17.05
CA CYS A 321 -3.47 4.11 -16.71
C CYS A 321 -3.61 5.25 -17.74
N GLN A 322 -3.62 4.93 -19.03
CA GLN A 322 -3.84 5.92 -20.08
C GLN A 322 -5.18 6.66 -19.86
N THR A 323 -6.23 5.91 -19.52
CA THR A 323 -7.56 6.44 -19.16
C THR A 323 -7.48 7.39 -17.95
N GLU A 324 -6.70 7.04 -16.92
CA GLU A 324 -6.47 7.88 -15.74
C GLU A 324 -5.71 9.18 -16.10
N LEU A 325 -4.63 9.10 -16.88
CA LEU A 325 -3.85 10.26 -17.33
C LEU A 325 -4.69 11.21 -18.19
N GLU A 326 -5.49 10.68 -19.11
CA GLU A 326 -6.40 11.49 -19.90
C GLU A 326 -7.48 12.13 -19.05
N THR A 327 -7.96 11.44 -18.00
CA THR A 327 -8.92 12.01 -17.05
C THR A 327 -8.27 13.12 -16.25
N LEU A 328 -7.03 12.97 -15.79
CA LEU A 328 -6.26 14.03 -15.14
C LEU A 328 -6.11 15.26 -16.04
N SER A 329 -5.67 15.05 -17.28
CA SER A 329 -5.56 16.12 -18.28
C SER A 329 -6.90 16.84 -18.52
N TRP A 330 -7.99 16.08 -18.58
CA TRP A 330 -9.35 16.62 -18.73
C TRP A 330 -9.78 17.52 -17.55
N PHE A 331 -9.31 17.23 -16.33
CA PHE A 331 -9.54 18.09 -15.16
C PHE A 331 -8.61 19.31 -15.07
N GLY A 332 -7.60 19.42 -15.93
CA GLY A 332 -6.65 20.53 -15.95
C GLY A 332 -7.30 21.93 -15.96
N PRO A 333 -8.28 22.21 -16.85
CA PRO A 333 -9.00 23.49 -16.85
C PRO A 333 -9.72 23.79 -15.54
N PHE A 334 -10.27 22.78 -14.87
CA PHE A 334 -10.95 22.93 -13.58
C PHE A 334 -9.96 23.33 -12.47
N PHE A 335 -8.80 22.67 -12.40
CA PHE A 335 -7.77 23.04 -11.42
C PHE A 335 -7.22 24.45 -11.68
N LYS A 336 -7.00 24.80 -12.95
CA LYS A 336 -6.59 26.15 -13.35
C LYS A 336 -7.63 27.20 -12.94
N ALA A 337 -8.91 26.96 -13.19
CA ALA A 337 -10.00 27.84 -12.79
C ALA A 337 -10.11 27.99 -11.26
N ALA A 338 -9.74 26.93 -10.51
CA ALA A 338 -9.70 26.95 -9.06
C ALA A 338 -8.46 27.65 -8.47
N GLY A 339 -7.51 28.09 -9.30
CA GLY A 339 -6.22 28.62 -8.82
C GLY A 339 -5.36 27.57 -8.11
N LEU A 340 -5.59 26.29 -8.42
CA LEU A 340 -4.91 25.17 -7.76
C LEU A 340 -3.75 24.64 -8.60
N GLU A 341 -2.60 24.52 -7.97
CA GLU A 341 -1.47 23.75 -8.49
C GLU A 341 -1.61 22.28 -8.05
N THR A 342 -1.48 21.37 -9.00
CA THR A 342 -1.57 19.94 -8.73
C THR A 342 -0.20 19.29 -8.81
N VAL A 343 0.09 18.46 -7.82
CA VAL A 343 1.29 17.61 -7.78
C VAL A 343 0.82 16.16 -7.68
N ASP A 344 1.44 15.27 -8.46
CA ASP A 344 1.17 13.83 -8.35
C ASP A 344 1.37 13.36 -6.91
N ALA A 345 0.56 12.38 -6.48
CA ALA A 345 0.80 11.73 -5.21
C ALA A 345 2.24 11.19 -5.21
N PRO A 346 2.99 11.31 -4.09
CA PRO A 346 4.37 10.85 -4.03
C PRO A 346 4.50 9.33 -4.21
N CYS A 347 3.37 8.63 -4.25
CA CYS A 347 3.27 7.20 -4.27
C CYS A 347 1.92 6.78 -4.90
N PRO A 348 1.86 6.13 -6.07
CA PRO A 348 0.62 5.66 -6.71
C PRO A 348 -0.16 4.60 -5.91
N SER A 349 0.35 4.21 -4.75
CA SER A 349 -0.32 3.28 -3.85
C SER A 349 -0.92 3.93 -2.61
N LEU A 350 -0.77 5.25 -2.50
CA LEU A 350 -1.59 6.07 -1.62
C LEU A 350 -3.05 6.03 -2.10
N PRO A 351 -4.00 6.30 -1.20
CA PRO A 351 -5.41 6.20 -1.53
C PRO A 351 -5.98 7.49 -2.17
N TYR A 352 -5.10 8.32 -2.75
CA TYR A 352 -5.38 9.51 -3.53
C TYR A 352 -4.36 9.60 -4.66
N ASP A 353 -4.70 10.27 -5.76
CA ASP A 353 -3.87 10.30 -6.97
C ASP A 353 -3.04 11.58 -7.06
N ILE A 354 -3.57 12.71 -6.58
CA ILE A 354 -2.90 14.01 -6.62
C ILE A 354 -3.10 14.79 -5.32
N LEU A 355 -2.18 15.72 -5.05
CA LEU A 355 -2.31 16.78 -4.07
C LEU A 355 -2.57 18.09 -4.82
N ALA A 356 -3.60 18.83 -4.42
CA ALA A 356 -3.85 20.17 -4.91
C ALA A 356 -3.52 21.20 -3.83
N ARG A 357 -2.87 22.29 -4.22
CA ARG A 357 -2.50 23.41 -3.33
C ARG A 357 -2.93 24.71 -3.96
N ASP A 358 -3.30 25.68 -3.14
CA ASP A 358 -3.51 27.03 -3.61
C ASP A 358 -2.17 27.65 -3.99
N ALA A 359 -2.03 28.06 -5.26
CA ALA A 359 -0.80 28.66 -5.78
C ALA A 359 -0.39 29.93 -5.01
N SER A 360 -1.37 30.65 -4.47
CA SER A 360 -1.16 31.89 -3.71
C SER A 360 -0.77 31.65 -2.25
N HIS A 361 -0.95 30.44 -1.72
CA HIS A 361 -0.75 30.12 -0.31
C HIS A 361 0.06 28.83 -0.14
N VAL A 362 1.39 28.97 -0.20
CA VAL A 362 2.37 27.86 -0.07
C VAL A 362 2.20 27.06 1.25
N ASP A 363 1.78 27.74 2.33
CA ASP A 363 1.59 27.14 3.65
C ASP A 363 0.18 26.50 3.84
N SER A 364 -0.68 26.54 2.82
CA SER A 364 -1.99 25.89 2.88
C SER A 364 -1.86 24.37 2.99
N LYS A 365 -2.75 23.73 3.76
CA LYS A 365 -2.81 22.27 3.84
C LYS A 365 -3.17 21.74 2.45
N PRO A 366 -2.36 20.83 1.86
CA PRO A 366 -2.68 20.27 0.56
C PRO A 366 -3.99 19.47 0.61
N ILE A 367 -4.83 19.64 -0.40
CA ILE A 367 -6.06 18.89 -0.60
C ILE A 367 -5.72 17.57 -1.29
N ARG A 368 -6.12 16.45 -0.71
CA ARG A 368 -5.93 15.11 -1.28
C ARG A 368 -7.09 14.79 -2.21
N LEU A 369 -6.80 14.62 -3.49
CA LEU A 369 -7.82 14.32 -4.50
C LEU A 369 -7.62 12.90 -5.02
N GLN A 370 -8.65 12.06 -4.87
CA GLN A 370 -8.75 10.80 -5.60
C GLN A 370 -9.51 11.05 -6.89
N MET A 371 -9.00 10.52 -7.99
CA MET A 371 -9.62 10.61 -9.30
C MET A 371 -10.09 9.23 -9.75
N LYS A 372 -11.21 9.22 -10.48
CA LYS A 372 -11.74 8.02 -11.13
C LYS A 372 -12.32 8.37 -12.48
N THR A 373 -12.22 7.43 -13.40
CA THR A 373 -12.98 7.47 -14.65
C THR A 373 -14.14 6.50 -14.52
N ALA A 374 -15.35 6.98 -14.82
CA ALA A 374 -16.50 6.09 -14.90
C ALA A 374 -16.38 5.15 -16.12
N TYR A 375 -17.23 4.14 -16.21
CA TYR A 375 -17.37 3.35 -17.43
C TYR A 375 -18.80 2.86 -17.60
N TRP A 376 -19.33 2.92 -18.80
CA TRP A 376 -20.64 2.39 -19.15
C TRP A 376 -20.70 0.90 -18.84
N MET A 377 -21.66 0.50 -17.99
CA MET A 377 -21.77 -0.88 -17.52
C MET A 377 -23.08 -1.54 -17.91
N SER A 378 -24.20 -0.83 -17.72
CA SER A 378 -25.54 -1.36 -17.89
C SER A 378 -26.50 -0.31 -18.43
N TRP A 379 -27.49 -0.75 -19.21
CA TRP A 379 -28.65 0.05 -19.59
C TRP A 379 -29.85 -0.37 -18.74
N GLY A 380 -30.28 0.51 -17.84
CA GLY A 380 -31.41 0.25 -16.95
C GLY A 380 -32.73 0.76 -17.53
N ASN A 381 -33.78 0.66 -16.73
CA ASN A 381 -35.07 1.30 -16.99
C ASN A 381 -35.03 2.85 -16.95
N TRP A 382 -33.86 3.41 -16.67
CA TRP A 382 -33.58 4.83 -16.43
C TRP A 382 -32.51 5.36 -17.40
N GLY A 383 -32.23 4.62 -18.48
CA GLY A 383 -31.16 4.94 -19.41
C GLY A 383 -29.82 4.29 -19.07
N PRO A 384 -28.74 4.71 -19.75
CA PRO A 384 -27.42 4.18 -19.56
C PRO A 384 -26.84 4.63 -18.22
N LEU A 385 -26.28 3.69 -17.46
CA LEU A 385 -25.60 3.98 -16.19
C LEU A 385 -24.12 3.65 -16.29
N ALA A 386 -23.30 4.60 -15.83
CA ALA A 386 -21.85 4.43 -15.73
C ALA A 386 -21.49 3.95 -14.32
N HIS A 387 -20.60 2.97 -14.22
CA HIS A 387 -20.08 2.47 -12.96
C HIS A 387 -18.77 3.15 -12.60
N VAL A 388 -18.56 3.37 -11.30
CA VAL A 388 -17.34 3.93 -10.72
C VAL A 388 -16.79 2.94 -9.70
N ASN A 389 -15.54 2.56 -9.87
CA ASN A 389 -14.83 1.78 -8.85
C ASN A 389 -14.46 2.67 -7.66
N SER A 390 -15.01 2.36 -6.49
CA SER A 390 -14.74 3.04 -5.22
C SER A 390 -14.03 2.07 -4.26
N ASN A 391 -12.87 1.59 -4.67
CA ASN A 391 -12.05 0.70 -3.85
C ASN A 391 -10.57 0.97 -4.08
N ARG A 392 -9.77 0.66 -3.06
CA ARG A 392 -8.31 0.68 -3.10
C ARG A 392 -7.75 -0.74 -3.02
N LYS A 393 -6.55 -0.92 -3.57
CA LYS A 393 -5.82 -2.19 -3.50
C LYS A 393 -5.02 -2.25 -2.20
N VAL A 394 -5.34 -3.22 -1.35
CA VAL A 394 -4.59 -3.54 -0.13
C VAL A 394 -3.85 -4.86 -0.37
N GLY A 395 -2.53 -4.77 -0.53
CA GLY A 395 -1.70 -5.92 -0.88
C GLY A 395 -1.88 -6.39 -2.33
N THR A 396 -1.68 -7.68 -2.59
CA THR A 396 -1.72 -8.24 -3.95
C THR A 396 -3.12 -8.65 -4.41
N GLN A 397 -4.01 -9.06 -3.50
CA GLN A 397 -5.29 -9.69 -3.86
C GLN A 397 -6.54 -9.03 -3.28
N SER A 398 -6.41 -8.14 -2.29
CA SER A 398 -7.59 -7.56 -1.63
C SER A 398 -7.91 -6.18 -2.18
N ARG A 399 -9.12 -6.01 -2.69
CA ARG A 399 -9.74 -4.70 -2.95
C ARG A 399 -10.72 -4.40 -1.83
N VAL A 400 -10.50 -3.29 -1.12
CA VAL A 400 -11.36 -2.83 -0.03
C VAL A 400 -11.94 -1.47 -0.38
N PRO A 401 -13.15 -1.12 0.07
CA PRO A 401 -13.67 0.23 -0.08
C PRO A 401 -12.70 1.26 0.52
N TYR A 402 -12.73 2.48 -0.01
CA TYR A 402 -12.04 3.60 0.61
C TYR A 402 -12.55 3.87 2.03
N THR A 403 -11.77 4.57 2.83
CA THR A 403 -12.14 5.08 4.16
C THR A 403 -12.34 6.59 4.09
N VAL A 404 -13.02 7.19 5.07
CA VAL A 404 -13.28 8.65 5.09
C VAL A 404 -12.00 9.48 5.13
N ASP A 405 -10.91 8.92 5.68
CA ASP A 405 -9.63 9.63 5.84
C ASP A 405 -8.67 9.42 4.66
N ASP A 406 -9.05 8.62 3.65
CA ASP A 406 -8.17 8.29 2.53
C ASP A 406 -7.91 9.51 1.62
N PHE A 407 -8.91 10.36 1.38
CA PHE A 407 -8.82 11.56 0.56
C PHE A 407 -9.81 12.62 1.05
N ASP A 408 -9.66 13.86 0.59
CA ASP A 408 -10.57 14.95 0.93
C ASP A 408 -11.72 15.03 -0.08
N PHE A 409 -11.41 14.86 -1.38
CA PHE A 409 -12.42 14.78 -2.45
C PHE A 409 -12.17 13.61 -3.41
N LEU A 410 -13.27 13.07 -3.95
CA LEU A 410 -13.32 12.15 -5.07
C LEU A 410 -13.86 12.87 -6.30
N LEU A 411 -13.03 12.99 -7.34
CA LEU A 411 -13.41 13.50 -8.66
C LEU A 411 -13.67 12.33 -9.60
N VAL A 412 -14.84 12.32 -10.24
CA VAL A 412 -15.22 11.29 -11.21
C VAL A 412 -15.43 11.92 -12.58
N GLY A 413 -14.52 11.62 -13.49
CA GLY A 413 -14.61 12.02 -14.90
C GLY A 413 -15.58 11.14 -15.72
N PRO A 414 -15.89 11.58 -16.94
CA PRO A 414 -16.86 10.90 -17.81
C PRO A 414 -16.41 9.50 -18.25
N PRO A 415 -17.36 8.62 -18.61
CA PRO A 415 -17.05 7.28 -19.10
C PRO A 415 -16.38 7.28 -20.47
N ARG A 416 -15.22 6.60 -20.58
CA ARG A 416 -14.41 6.57 -21.82
C ARG A 416 -14.60 5.33 -22.70
N ASN A 417 -15.41 4.36 -22.29
CA ASN A 417 -15.67 3.13 -23.04
C ASN A 417 -16.89 3.27 -23.98
N GLN A 418 -16.86 4.24 -24.89
CA GLN A 418 -17.97 4.58 -25.80
C GLN A 418 -18.49 3.38 -26.62
N SER A 419 -17.62 2.48 -27.05
CA SER A 419 -18.01 1.25 -27.77
C SER A 419 -19.00 0.39 -26.99
N ARG A 420 -18.91 0.37 -25.65
CA ARG A 420 -19.86 -0.32 -24.78
C ARG A 420 -21.21 0.37 -24.75
N LEU A 421 -21.25 1.70 -24.73
CA LEU A 421 -22.50 2.46 -24.82
C LEU A 421 -23.23 2.16 -26.13
N LEU A 422 -22.51 2.20 -27.26
CA LEU A 422 -23.06 1.89 -28.59
C LEU A 422 -23.55 0.43 -28.69
N SER A 423 -22.86 -0.52 -28.04
CA SER A 423 -23.34 -1.90 -27.93
C SER A 423 -24.66 -1.97 -27.18
N MET A 424 -24.75 -1.36 -26.00
CA MET A 424 -25.96 -1.36 -25.18
C MET A 424 -27.14 -0.66 -25.88
N HIS A 425 -26.87 0.41 -26.62
CA HIS A 425 -27.89 1.10 -27.42
C HIS A 425 -28.47 0.18 -28.50
N ARG A 426 -27.59 -0.47 -29.30
CA ARG A 426 -28.00 -1.44 -30.33
C ARG A 426 -28.77 -2.62 -29.75
N GLU A 427 -28.33 -3.14 -28.61
CA GLU A 427 -29.03 -4.22 -27.87
C GLU A 427 -30.45 -3.80 -27.44
N ARG A 428 -30.66 -2.52 -27.10
CA ARG A 428 -31.94 -2.02 -26.57
C ARG A 428 -32.92 -1.60 -27.65
N TYR A 429 -32.46 -0.97 -28.72
CA TYR A 429 -33.31 -0.31 -29.72
C TYR A 429 -33.21 -0.93 -31.12
N GLY A 430 -32.34 -1.92 -31.33
CA GLY A 430 -32.05 -2.50 -32.64
C GLY A 430 -31.18 -1.59 -33.52
N GLU A 431 -30.85 -2.06 -34.72
CA GLU A 431 -29.97 -1.35 -35.67
C GLU A 431 -30.67 -0.19 -36.43
N GLY A 432 -31.99 -0.04 -36.28
CA GLY A 432 -32.80 0.84 -37.12
C GLY A 432 -33.01 2.28 -36.61
N LEU A 433 -32.64 2.60 -35.38
CA LEU A 433 -32.74 3.96 -34.83
C LEU A 433 -31.42 4.70 -35.05
N SER A 434 -31.49 5.90 -35.65
CA SER A 434 -30.32 6.69 -36.03
C SER A 434 -29.42 6.97 -34.82
N SER A 435 -28.26 6.29 -34.77
CA SER A 435 -27.21 6.45 -33.75
C SER A 435 -26.77 7.90 -33.56
N HIS A 436 -26.97 8.73 -34.58
CA HIS A 436 -26.42 10.08 -34.70
C HIS A 436 -26.81 11.05 -33.57
N THR A 437 -28.05 10.99 -33.05
CA THR A 437 -28.49 11.88 -31.96
C THR A 437 -27.95 11.44 -30.61
N LEU A 438 -27.78 10.12 -30.42
CA LEU A 438 -27.23 9.55 -29.20
C LEU A 438 -25.71 9.78 -29.12
N GLU A 439 -25.05 9.72 -30.29
CA GLU A 439 -23.63 9.97 -30.45
C GLU A 439 -23.25 11.42 -30.10
N GLN A 440 -24.05 12.41 -30.50
CA GLN A 440 -23.67 13.81 -30.24
C GLN A 440 -23.81 14.22 -28.76
N ASN A 441 -24.82 13.70 -28.04
CA ASN A 441 -25.13 14.18 -26.68
C ASN A 441 -24.54 13.30 -25.55
N LEU A 442 -24.23 12.03 -25.79
CA LEU A 442 -23.69 11.12 -24.77
C LEU A 442 -22.19 10.85 -24.88
N LEU A 443 -21.54 11.21 -25.99
CA LEU A 443 -20.13 10.88 -26.23
C LEU A 443 -19.15 11.89 -25.66
N ASP A 444 -19.56 13.14 -25.39
CA ASP A 444 -18.69 14.15 -24.79
C ASP A 444 -19.38 14.84 -23.61
N PRO A 445 -19.44 14.19 -22.42
CA PRO A 445 -20.08 14.79 -21.27
C PRO A 445 -19.26 15.99 -20.79
N PHE A 446 -19.81 17.19 -20.92
CA PHE A 446 -19.25 18.42 -20.33
C PHE A 446 -19.50 18.51 -18.81
N PHE A 447 -19.46 17.37 -18.11
CA PHE A 447 -19.69 17.34 -16.69
C PHE A 447 -18.95 16.18 -16.00
N PHE A 448 -18.71 16.39 -14.72
CA PHE A 448 -18.05 15.47 -13.81
C PHE A 448 -18.84 15.38 -12.51
N TYR A 449 -18.44 14.46 -11.65
CA TYR A 449 -18.95 14.43 -10.28
C TYR A 449 -17.84 14.74 -9.29
N MET A 450 -18.20 15.48 -8.24
CA MET A 450 -17.28 15.77 -7.14
C MET A 450 -17.97 15.46 -5.81
N PHE A 451 -17.36 14.58 -5.03
CA PHE A 451 -17.84 14.21 -3.70
C PHE A 451 -16.76 14.54 -2.67
N SER A 452 -17.12 15.20 -1.57
CA SER A 452 -16.24 15.20 -0.40
C SER A 452 -16.23 13.81 0.25
N SER A 453 -15.22 13.50 1.05
CA SER A 453 -15.19 12.25 1.82
C SER A 453 -16.39 12.11 2.77
N GLN A 454 -16.89 13.24 3.31
CA GLN A 454 -18.10 13.27 4.14
C GLN A 454 -19.36 12.95 3.33
N ASP A 455 -19.46 13.41 2.07
CA ASP A 455 -20.58 13.06 1.20
C ASP A 455 -20.61 11.56 0.92
N LEU A 456 -19.45 10.98 0.61
CA LEU A 456 -19.34 9.54 0.41
C LEU A 456 -19.66 8.73 1.68
N GLN A 457 -19.32 9.26 2.86
CA GLN A 457 -19.66 8.64 4.14
C GLN A 457 -21.17 8.64 4.35
N ARG A 458 -21.84 9.78 4.15
CA ARG A 458 -23.30 9.92 4.23
C ARG A 458 -24.01 8.96 3.27
N LEU A 459 -23.47 8.79 2.06
CA LEU A 459 -23.98 7.86 1.05
C LEU A 459 -23.67 6.36 1.34
N GLY A 460 -22.87 6.08 2.38
CA GLY A 460 -22.42 4.72 2.73
C GLY A 460 -21.51 4.10 1.66
N LEU A 461 -20.75 4.93 0.93
CA LEU A 461 -19.84 4.51 -0.12
C LEU A 461 -18.43 4.25 0.42
N VAL A 462 -17.98 5.02 1.42
CA VAL A 462 -16.73 4.76 2.14
C VAL A 462 -16.96 4.02 3.45
N THR A 463 -15.91 3.36 3.92
CA THR A 463 -15.85 2.69 5.22
C THR A 463 -15.64 3.73 6.30
N CYS A 464 -16.47 3.68 7.35
CA CYS A 464 -16.33 4.53 8.54
C CYS A 464 -16.68 3.71 9.78
N GLY A 465 -15.75 3.62 10.73
CA GLY A 465 -15.91 2.79 11.93
C GLY A 465 -16.22 1.33 11.59
N SER A 466 -17.39 0.86 12.01
CA SER A 466 -17.88 -0.50 11.77
C SER A 466 -18.57 -0.69 10.41
N ALA A 467 -19.04 0.39 9.80
CA ALA A 467 -19.78 0.34 8.54
C ALA A 467 -18.82 0.06 7.38
N VAL A 468 -19.06 -1.04 6.65
CA VAL A 468 -18.27 -1.40 5.46
C VAL A 468 -18.82 -0.64 4.26
N GLY A 469 -17.95 0.15 3.62
CA GLY A 469 -18.31 0.90 2.41
C GLY A 469 -18.61 0.00 1.19
N LYS A 470 -18.94 0.61 0.06
CA LYS A 470 -19.18 -0.10 -1.20
C LYS A 470 -17.94 -0.05 -2.08
N LYS A 471 -17.65 -1.13 -2.80
CA LYS A 471 -16.51 -1.19 -3.73
C LYS A 471 -16.74 -0.40 -5.03
N GLY A 472 -17.96 0.06 -5.28
CA GLY A 472 -18.32 0.85 -6.44
C GLY A 472 -19.77 1.28 -6.40
N PHE A 473 -20.12 2.19 -7.30
CA PHE A 473 -21.46 2.77 -7.41
C PHE A 473 -21.74 3.26 -8.83
N ASN A 474 -23.01 3.51 -9.15
CA ASN A 474 -23.45 3.93 -10.47
C ASN A 474 -23.77 5.43 -10.49
N LEU A 475 -23.46 6.08 -11.60
CA LEU A 475 -23.71 7.48 -11.90
C LEU A 475 -24.41 7.60 -13.26
N ASP A 476 -25.17 8.68 -13.42
CA ASP A 476 -25.84 9.01 -14.66
C ASP A 476 -25.03 10.06 -15.43
N PHE A 477 -24.58 9.70 -16.63
CA PHE A 477 -23.89 10.62 -17.52
C PHE A 477 -24.72 11.00 -18.76
N ALA A 478 -26.05 10.92 -18.68
CA ALA A 478 -26.95 11.53 -19.65
C ALA A 478 -27.17 13.03 -19.35
N GLU A 479 -27.13 13.88 -20.37
CA GLU A 479 -27.35 15.33 -20.25
C GLU A 479 -28.77 15.64 -19.73
N LEU A 480 -29.76 15.03 -20.37
CA LEU A 480 -31.15 15.01 -19.95
C LEU A 480 -31.45 13.65 -19.33
N PRO A 481 -31.52 13.51 -17.99
CA PRO A 481 -32.06 12.31 -17.41
C PRO A 481 -33.54 12.26 -17.84
N GLU A 482 -33.86 11.40 -18.80
CA GLU A 482 -35.24 11.06 -19.13
C GLU A 482 -35.80 10.30 -17.94
N ILE A 483 -36.19 11.02 -16.88
CA ILE A 483 -36.92 10.46 -15.76
C ILE A 483 -38.38 10.47 -16.19
N PRO A 484 -38.98 9.30 -16.45
CA PRO A 484 -40.42 9.25 -16.65
C PRO A 484 -41.07 9.80 -15.36
N ARG A 485 -41.87 10.87 -15.47
CA ARG A 485 -42.46 11.59 -14.32
C ARG A 485 -43.23 10.64 -13.38
N ASP A 486 -43.76 9.55 -13.93
CA ASP A 486 -44.46 8.47 -13.20
C ASP A 486 -43.54 7.67 -12.25
N ARG A 487 -42.22 7.87 -12.30
CA ARG A 487 -41.27 7.08 -11.51
C ARG A 487 -40.39 7.87 -10.55
N GLU A 488 -40.56 9.19 -10.44
CA GLU A 488 -39.81 10.03 -9.49
C GLU A 488 -39.90 9.52 -8.04
N SER A 489 -41.06 8.97 -7.63
CA SER A 489 -41.26 8.42 -6.27
C SER A 489 -40.49 7.13 -5.98
N ARG A 490 -39.97 6.44 -7.00
CA ARG A 490 -39.14 5.22 -6.88
C ARG A 490 -37.72 5.44 -7.43
N ALA A 491 -37.31 6.71 -7.52
CA ALA A 491 -36.02 7.12 -8.02
C ALA A 491 -34.89 6.29 -7.33
N PRO A 492 -34.14 5.44 -8.06
CA PRO A 492 -32.96 4.79 -7.52
C PRO A 492 -32.00 5.81 -6.90
N ARG A 493 -31.19 5.37 -5.91
CA ARG A 493 -30.11 6.16 -5.27
C ARG A 493 -29.10 6.81 -6.24
N VAL A 494 -29.21 6.56 -7.53
CA VAL A 494 -28.48 7.27 -8.59
C VAL A 494 -28.94 8.73 -8.67
N PHE A 495 -30.24 9.00 -8.49
CA PHE A 495 -30.79 10.36 -8.56
C PHE A 495 -30.35 11.26 -7.41
N GLU A 496 -30.20 10.69 -6.20
CA GLU A 496 -29.59 11.39 -5.06
C GLU A 496 -28.20 11.96 -5.42
N ARG A 497 -27.49 11.29 -6.33
CA ARG A 497 -26.13 11.66 -6.72
C ARG A 497 -26.06 12.77 -7.76
N LEU A 498 -27.16 13.10 -8.45
CA LEU A 498 -27.18 14.17 -9.44
C LEU A 498 -26.85 15.55 -8.84
N SER A 499 -27.11 15.72 -7.54
CA SER A 499 -26.73 16.92 -6.79
C SER A 499 -25.21 17.17 -6.71
N PHE A 500 -24.40 16.14 -6.98
CA PHE A 500 -22.93 16.23 -7.01
C PHE A 500 -22.37 16.34 -8.43
N ARG A 501 -23.24 16.57 -9.44
CA ARG A 501 -22.85 16.70 -10.85
C ARG A 501 -22.52 18.16 -11.15
N TYR A 502 -21.35 18.38 -11.74
CA TYR A 502 -20.85 19.71 -12.07
C TYR A 502 -20.49 19.84 -13.55
N SER A 503 -20.84 20.96 -14.17
CA SER A 503 -20.42 21.21 -15.56
C SER A 503 -18.95 21.63 -15.61
N SER A 504 -18.22 21.16 -16.62
CA SER A 504 -16.85 21.59 -16.94
C SER A 504 -16.80 22.83 -17.84
N LYS A 505 -17.95 23.39 -18.24
CA LYS A 505 -18.00 24.62 -19.05
C LYS A 505 -17.47 25.80 -18.21
N PRO A 506 -16.48 26.58 -18.71
CA PRO A 506 -15.83 27.66 -17.96
C PRO A 506 -16.79 28.66 -17.31
N ASP A 507 -17.86 29.02 -18.01
CA ASP A 507 -18.80 30.06 -17.56
C ASP A 507 -20.03 29.50 -16.81
N SER A 508 -20.00 28.22 -16.43
CA SER A 508 -21.13 27.63 -15.73
C SER A 508 -21.11 28.00 -14.24
N ALA A 509 -22.28 28.39 -13.71
CA ALA A 509 -22.46 28.61 -12.27
C ALA A 509 -22.10 27.35 -11.46
N SER A 510 -22.34 26.17 -12.03
CA SER A 510 -21.98 24.89 -11.44
C SER A 510 -20.46 24.71 -11.26
N LEU A 511 -19.64 25.06 -12.26
CA LEU A 511 -18.18 25.04 -12.14
C LEU A 511 -17.72 25.99 -11.03
N THR A 512 -18.30 27.20 -10.98
CA THR A 512 -18.00 28.20 -9.94
C THR A 512 -18.29 27.64 -8.54
N THR A 513 -19.42 26.97 -8.35
CA THR A 513 -19.76 26.29 -7.08
C THR A 513 -18.74 25.20 -6.73
N ALA A 514 -18.31 24.39 -7.71
CA ALA A 514 -17.31 23.35 -7.47
C ALA A 514 -15.95 23.95 -7.03
N VAL A 515 -15.53 25.02 -7.68
CA VAL A 515 -14.32 25.78 -7.32
C VAL A 515 -14.43 26.33 -5.90
N GLN A 516 -15.54 26.99 -5.58
CA GLN A 516 -15.77 27.55 -4.24
C GLN A 516 -15.74 26.49 -3.15
N LEU A 517 -16.31 25.29 -3.38
CA LEU A 517 -16.26 24.19 -2.42
C LEU A 517 -14.83 23.70 -2.16
N LEU A 518 -13.99 23.61 -3.20
CA LEU A 518 -12.58 23.25 -3.05
C LEU A 518 -11.80 24.33 -2.29
N SER A 519 -11.95 25.60 -2.68
CA SER A 519 -11.26 26.73 -2.03
C SER A 519 -11.70 26.92 -0.57
N ALA A 520 -12.98 26.73 -0.27
CA ALA A 520 -13.50 26.74 1.10
C ALA A 520 -12.89 25.61 1.94
N HIS A 521 -12.69 24.43 1.36
CA HIS A 521 -12.02 23.33 2.05
C HIS A 521 -10.56 23.66 2.35
N ALA A 522 -9.84 24.24 1.39
CA ALA A 522 -8.44 24.66 1.55
C ALA A 522 -8.26 25.65 2.71
N THR A 523 -9.19 26.62 2.84
CA THR A 523 -9.13 27.71 3.82
C THR A 523 -9.69 27.31 5.20
N SER A 524 -10.68 26.42 5.26
CA SER A 524 -11.36 26.03 6.52
C SER A 524 -10.45 25.41 7.58
N HIS A 525 -9.28 24.91 7.19
CA HIS A 525 -8.30 24.35 8.12
C HIS A 525 -7.49 25.41 8.88
N MET A 526 -7.54 26.69 8.48
CA MET A 526 -6.81 27.77 9.14
C MET A 526 -7.57 28.39 10.33
N SER A 527 -8.87 28.16 10.45
CA SER A 527 -9.75 28.96 11.34
C SER A 527 -10.66 28.16 12.27
N ARG A 528 -10.51 26.83 12.39
CA ARG A 528 -11.33 26.03 13.31
C ARG A 528 -10.70 25.91 14.72
N PRO A 529 -11.25 26.57 15.76
CA PRO A 529 -11.11 26.10 17.13
C PRO A 529 -11.88 24.77 17.26
N SER A 530 -11.34 23.83 18.05
CA SER A 530 -11.89 22.49 18.25
C SER A 530 -13.33 22.52 18.78
N ILE A 531 -14.32 22.22 17.92
CA ILE A 531 -15.73 22.09 18.32
C ILE A 531 -16.03 20.65 18.74
N SER A 532 -16.57 20.50 19.94
CA SER A 532 -17.06 19.25 20.52
C SER A 532 -18.30 18.75 19.77
N ILE A 533 -18.24 17.52 19.24
CA ILE A 533 -19.36 16.83 18.62
C ILE A 533 -20.16 16.13 19.73
N ARG A 534 -21.33 16.68 20.09
CA ARG A 534 -22.39 15.96 20.81
C ARG A 534 -23.60 15.83 19.89
N GLN A 535 -24.26 14.67 20.01
CA GLN A 535 -25.55 14.26 19.45
C GLN A 535 -25.54 13.65 18.05
N LEU A 536 -25.58 12.32 18.01
CA LEU A 536 -26.52 11.51 17.23
C LEU A 536 -26.48 10.09 17.82
N SER A 537 -27.56 9.69 18.50
CA SER A 537 -27.71 8.41 19.18
C SER A 537 -28.73 7.55 18.41
N THR A 538 -28.27 6.44 17.83
CA THR A 538 -29.13 5.29 17.51
C THR A 538 -28.57 4.06 18.19
N SER A 539 -29.45 3.35 18.90
CA SER A 539 -29.15 2.21 19.76
C SER A 539 -28.58 1.02 18.99
N LEU A 540 -27.25 0.89 18.97
CA LEU A 540 -26.56 -0.35 18.62
C LEU A 540 -26.39 -1.19 19.87
N SER A 541 -26.64 -2.50 19.78
CA SER A 541 -26.43 -3.38 20.92
C SER A 541 -24.94 -3.39 21.29
N ILE A 542 -24.65 -3.34 22.59
CA ILE A 542 -23.28 -3.34 23.14
C ILE A 542 -22.46 -4.48 22.50
N ARG A 543 -23.09 -5.63 22.23
CA ARG A 543 -22.46 -6.81 21.62
C ARG A 543 -21.94 -6.56 20.19
N ASP A 544 -22.65 -5.76 19.39
CA ASP A 544 -22.28 -5.44 18.00
C ASP A 544 -21.15 -4.41 17.95
N VAL A 545 -21.11 -3.47 18.91
CA VAL A 545 -20.00 -2.53 19.11
C VAL A 545 -18.70 -3.29 19.46
N TRP A 546 -18.77 -4.27 20.37
CA TRP A 546 -17.62 -5.10 20.75
C TRP A 546 -17.12 -6.00 19.60
N GLN A 547 -18.02 -6.57 18.79
CA GLN A 547 -17.62 -7.41 17.65
C GLN A 547 -17.01 -6.58 16.50
N ALA A 548 -17.53 -5.38 16.24
CA ALA A 548 -16.95 -4.48 15.24
C ALA A 548 -15.56 -3.96 15.64
N GLN A 549 -15.34 -3.65 16.92
CA GLN A 549 -14.03 -3.22 17.43
C GLN A 549 -12.98 -4.34 17.36
N ARG A 550 -13.36 -5.61 17.61
CA ARG A 550 -12.47 -6.77 17.40
C ARG A 550 -12.04 -6.94 15.93
N GLY A 551 -12.90 -6.54 14.98
CA GLY A 551 -12.59 -6.52 13.55
C GLY A 551 -11.69 -5.35 13.13
N ALA A 552 -11.83 -4.19 13.76
CA ALA A 552 -11.03 -2.99 13.50
C ALA A 552 -9.63 -3.07 14.12
N ALA A 553 -9.48 -3.62 15.33
CA ALA A 553 -8.18 -3.79 16.01
C ALA A 553 -7.18 -4.69 15.24
N LYS A 554 -7.64 -5.46 14.24
CA LYS A 554 -6.78 -6.24 13.34
C LYS A 554 -6.29 -5.47 12.10
N ARG A 555 -6.89 -4.33 11.75
CA ARG A 555 -6.42 -3.49 10.64
C ARG A 555 -5.28 -2.61 11.16
N GLY A 556 -4.10 -2.70 10.55
CA GLY A 556 -2.99 -1.82 10.90
C GLY A 556 -3.35 -0.36 10.60
N ARG A 557 -3.00 0.55 11.53
CA ARG A 557 -3.13 2.00 11.36
C ARG A 557 -2.25 2.52 10.23
N SER A 558 -2.69 3.57 9.55
CA SER A 558 -1.88 4.30 8.57
C SER A 558 -0.74 5.06 9.26
N ALA A 559 0.26 5.52 8.49
CA ALA A 559 1.36 6.31 9.04
C ALA A 559 0.87 7.67 9.59
N ALA A 560 -0.08 8.32 8.89
CA ALA A 560 -0.66 9.59 9.34
C ALA A 560 -1.47 9.42 10.63
N GLU A 561 -2.26 8.35 10.73
CA GLU A 561 -2.99 8.02 11.97
C GLU A 561 -2.01 7.80 13.12
N ASN A 562 -0.93 7.04 12.91
CA ASN A 562 0.08 6.82 13.95
C ASN A 562 0.74 8.13 14.39
N MET A 563 1.01 9.06 13.45
CA MET A 563 1.57 10.37 13.77
C MET A 563 0.60 11.24 14.58
N ASP A 564 -0.69 11.25 14.25
CA ASP A 564 -1.71 11.98 15.01
C ASP A 564 -1.84 11.44 16.45
N VAL A 565 -1.87 10.10 16.59
CA VAL A 565 -1.86 9.42 17.89
C VAL A 565 -0.64 9.88 18.71
N GLU A 566 0.54 9.85 18.12
CA GLU A 566 1.76 10.23 18.82
C GLU A 566 1.73 11.71 19.23
N HIS A 567 1.26 12.60 18.36
CA HIS A 567 1.13 14.03 18.66
C HIS A 567 0.17 14.30 19.82
N ARG A 568 -0.96 13.59 19.87
CA ARG A 568 -1.91 13.66 20.99
C ARG A 568 -1.28 13.18 22.30
N ALA A 569 -0.48 12.12 22.27
CA ALA A 569 0.25 11.65 23.45
C ALA A 569 1.26 12.69 23.94
N LYS A 570 2.07 13.28 23.03
CA LYS A 570 2.99 14.39 23.36
C LYS A 570 2.26 15.56 24.01
N ASN A 571 1.07 15.92 23.51
CA ASN A 571 0.25 16.99 24.10
C ASN A 571 -0.27 16.66 25.51
N LEU A 572 -0.59 15.40 25.80
CA LEU A 572 -0.95 14.99 27.17
C LEU A 572 0.25 15.08 28.11
N ILE A 573 1.44 14.67 27.65
CA ILE A 573 2.69 14.80 28.42
C ILE A 573 2.98 16.27 28.70
N ARG A 574 2.91 17.15 27.68
CA ARG A 574 3.08 18.61 27.84
C ARG A 574 2.17 19.20 28.91
N LYS A 575 0.92 18.73 29.00
CA LYS A 575 0.00 19.17 30.05
C LYS A 575 0.41 18.66 31.43
N ALA A 576 0.82 17.40 31.51
CA ALA A 576 1.21 16.74 32.76
C ALA A 576 2.52 17.28 33.37
N ILE A 577 3.41 17.87 32.56
CA ILE A 577 4.67 18.41 33.03
C ILE A 577 4.63 19.90 33.42
N LYS A 578 3.51 20.60 33.22
CA LYS A 578 3.43 22.03 33.55
C LYS A 578 3.59 22.29 35.06
N PRO A 579 4.17 23.44 35.44
CA PRO A 579 4.18 23.86 36.84
C PRO A 579 2.77 23.91 37.45
N SER A 580 2.67 23.52 38.71
CA SER A 580 1.47 23.64 39.56
C SER A 580 1.88 23.97 40.98
N HIS A 581 0.92 24.20 41.90
CA HIS A 581 1.20 24.66 43.27
C HIS A 581 2.28 23.82 43.98
N ASP A 582 2.23 22.49 43.86
CA ASP A 582 3.21 21.59 44.52
C ASP A 582 4.15 20.88 43.55
N PHE A 583 4.18 21.29 42.27
CA PHE A 583 5.09 20.72 41.27
C PHE A 583 5.78 21.86 40.56
N ARG A 584 7.11 21.96 40.74
CA ARG A 584 7.93 22.97 40.07
C ARG A 584 7.75 22.96 38.55
N GLY A 585 7.38 21.82 37.96
CA GLY A 585 7.22 21.67 36.53
C GLY A 585 8.50 21.21 35.84
N MET A 586 8.33 20.69 34.64
CA MET A 586 9.39 20.55 33.64
C MET A 586 9.03 21.41 32.43
N GLU A 587 10.04 21.82 31.68
CA GLU A 587 9.90 22.50 30.41
C GLU A 587 10.42 21.60 29.28
N GLU A 588 9.73 21.65 28.15
CA GLU A 588 10.21 21.13 26.87
C GLU A 588 11.01 22.23 26.17
N SER A 589 12.03 21.86 25.40
CA SER A 589 12.78 22.84 24.61
C SER A 589 11.84 23.68 23.73
N PRO A 590 12.00 25.02 23.69
CA PRO A 590 11.18 25.88 22.82
C PRO A 590 11.45 25.60 21.33
N VAL A 591 12.59 24.97 21.03
CA VAL A 591 12.91 24.46 19.70
C VAL A 591 12.54 22.99 19.68
N SER A 592 11.60 22.61 18.82
CA SER A 592 11.27 21.19 18.62
C SER A 592 12.49 20.42 18.15
N LEU A 593 12.67 19.20 18.67
CA LEU A 593 13.61 18.26 18.06
C LEU A 593 13.19 18.02 16.60
N PRO A 594 14.16 17.86 15.68
CA PRO A 594 13.82 17.51 14.31
C PRO A 594 13.07 16.17 14.31
N ALA A 595 12.15 15.95 13.36
CA ALA A 595 11.42 14.68 13.23
C ALA A 595 12.33 13.45 13.03
N THR A 596 13.60 13.73 12.79
CA THR A 596 14.72 12.83 12.52
C THR A 596 15.38 12.35 13.80
N ALA A 597 15.21 13.07 14.90
CA ALA A 597 15.85 12.77 16.17
C ALA A 597 15.36 11.42 16.71
N ARG A 598 16.24 10.73 17.44
CA ARG A 598 15.90 9.50 18.16
C ARG A 598 14.91 9.74 19.30
N ALA A 599 14.92 10.92 19.92
CA ALA A 599 13.99 11.28 20.98
C ALA A 599 12.85 12.11 20.42
N ASP A 600 11.66 11.96 21.00
CA ASP A 600 10.47 12.72 20.62
C ASP A 600 10.35 14.06 21.33
N MET A 601 10.90 14.13 22.55
CA MET A 601 10.85 15.30 23.42
C MET A 601 12.18 15.43 24.16
N ALA A 602 12.60 16.66 24.41
CA ALA A 602 13.74 17.01 25.27
C ALA A 602 13.20 17.80 26.46
N LEU A 603 13.31 17.25 27.67
CA LEU A 603 12.73 17.83 28.89
C LEU A 603 13.79 18.19 29.91
N ARG A 604 13.58 19.25 30.71
CA ARG A 604 14.39 19.58 31.89
C ARG A 604 13.54 20.26 32.97
N PRO A 605 14.01 20.38 34.23
CA PRO A 605 13.27 21.08 35.27
C PRO A 605 13.00 22.53 34.88
N PHE A 606 11.83 23.05 35.24
CA PHE A 606 11.44 24.41 34.90
C PHE A 606 12.43 25.45 35.46
N GLY A 607 12.90 26.35 34.58
CA GLY A 607 13.90 27.37 34.92
C GLY A 607 15.33 26.85 35.07
N CYS A 608 15.61 25.59 34.73
CA CYS A 608 16.98 25.08 34.68
C CYS A 608 17.76 25.76 33.54
N GLN A 609 18.89 26.41 33.86
CA GLN A 609 19.71 27.09 32.86
C GLN A 609 20.75 26.18 32.19
N LYS A 610 21.00 24.99 32.75
CA LYS A 610 21.98 24.05 32.19
C LYS A 610 21.46 23.47 30.86
N ASP A 611 22.36 23.33 29.87
CA ASP A 611 22.09 22.62 28.63
C ASP A 611 22.21 21.11 28.87
N SER A 612 21.31 20.59 29.70
CA SER A 612 21.25 19.18 30.06
C SER A 612 19.79 18.77 29.98
N TRP A 613 19.47 17.92 29.02
CA TRP A 613 18.11 17.55 28.66
C TRP A 613 17.92 16.05 28.83
N LEU A 614 16.81 15.70 29.46
CA LEU A 614 16.32 14.33 29.50
C LEU A 614 15.69 14.00 28.15
N ALA A 615 16.27 13.03 27.45
CA ALA A 615 15.72 12.49 26.23
C ALA A 615 14.51 11.62 26.53
N VAL A 616 13.36 11.93 25.94
CA VAL A 616 12.12 11.18 26.11
C VAL A 616 11.61 10.70 24.76
N GLN A 617 11.49 9.39 24.60
CA GLN A 617 10.77 8.75 23.51
C GLN A 617 9.32 8.52 23.93
N VAL A 618 8.37 8.90 23.07
CA VAL A 618 6.94 8.68 23.28
C VAL A 618 6.48 7.50 22.42
N LYS A 619 5.68 6.63 23.02
CA LYS A 619 5.02 5.52 22.31
C LYS A 619 3.55 5.56 22.65
N ALA A 620 2.71 5.55 21.63
CA ALA A 620 1.28 5.73 21.83
C ALA A 620 0.45 4.60 21.21
N THR A 621 -0.58 4.17 21.92
CA THR A 621 -1.53 3.18 21.43
C THR A 621 -2.95 3.69 21.60
N GLN A 622 -3.80 3.36 20.62
CA GLN A 622 -5.26 3.55 20.71
C GLN A 622 -5.98 2.20 20.87
N CYS A 623 -5.26 1.09 20.74
CA CYS A 623 -5.87 -0.22 20.67
C CYS A 623 -5.76 -0.94 22.02
N ARG A 624 -6.90 -1.05 22.69
CA ARG A 624 -7.13 -1.98 23.79
C ARG A 624 -7.35 -3.38 23.26
N GLY A 625 -6.52 -4.32 23.68
CA GLY A 625 -6.78 -5.74 23.49
C GLY A 625 -7.43 -6.34 24.74
N THR A 626 -8.19 -7.42 24.55
CA THR A 626 -8.66 -8.28 25.65
C THR A 626 -8.23 -9.71 25.37
N ARG A 627 -7.59 -10.37 26.34
CA ARG A 627 -7.29 -11.81 26.28
C ARG A 627 -7.87 -12.46 27.53
N GLY A 628 -8.96 -13.23 27.37
CA GLY A 628 -9.77 -13.66 28.50
C GLY A 628 -10.43 -12.46 29.18
N ASN A 629 -10.32 -12.39 30.51
CA ASN A 629 -10.83 -11.27 31.31
C ASN A 629 -9.79 -10.15 31.49
N SER A 630 -8.57 -10.31 30.96
CA SER A 630 -7.50 -9.33 31.12
C SER A 630 -7.42 -8.38 29.94
N VAL A 631 -7.31 -7.10 30.25
CA VAL A 631 -7.07 -6.01 29.32
C VAL A 631 -5.58 -5.91 29.03
N PHE A 632 -5.20 -5.56 27.80
CA PHE A 632 -3.81 -5.27 27.47
C PHE A 632 -3.64 -4.14 26.45
N TRP A 633 -2.46 -3.55 26.47
CA TRP A 633 -1.98 -2.50 25.57
C TRP A 633 -0.71 -2.96 24.88
N ASP A 634 -0.68 -2.87 23.56
CA ASP A 634 0.46 -3.26 22.75
C ASP A 634 1.19 -2.02 22.20
N PHE A 635 2.50 -1.94 22.45
CA PHE A 635 3.41 -0.90 21.97
C PHE A 635 4.52 -1.55 21.15
N VAL A 636 4.73 -1.05 19.93
CA VAL A 636 5.72 -1.59 18.98
C VAL A 636 6.93 -0.66 18.88
N HIS A 637 8.08 -1.23 18.50
CA HIS A 637 9.34 -0.51 18.30
C HIS A 637 9.77 0.26 19.55
N VAL A 638 9.77 -0.42 20.69
CA VAL A 638 10.21 0.14 21.98
C VAL A 638 11.71 -0.09 22.24
N ASP A 639 12.41 -0.75 21.32
CA ASP A 639 13.86 -1.00 21.36
C ASP A 639 14.68 0.16 20.78
N GLY A 640 15.98 0.20 21.11
CA GLY A 640 16.90 1.22 20.60
C GLY A 640 16.77 2.57 21.29
N TYR A 641 16.47 2.59 22.58
CA TYR A 641 16.36 3.81 23.41
C TYR A 641 17.16 3.69 24.71
N GLU A 642 18.24 2.90 24.73
CA GLU A 642 18.92 2.41 25.93
C GLU A 642 19.32 3.49 26.95
N SER A 643 19.58 4.70 26.47
CA SER A 643 20.01 5.86 27.25
C SER A 643 18.93 6.91 27.50
N MET A 644 17.68 6.63 27.12
CA MET A 644 16.54 7.56 27.16
C MET A 644 15.43 7.04 28.06
N ILE A 645 14.46 7.89 28.39
CA ILE A 645 13.20 7.45 29.00
C ILE A 645 12.19 7.15 27.90
N VAL A 646 11.45 6.05 28.05
CA VAL A 646 10.33 5.73 27.16
C VAL A 646 9.02 5.89 27.92
N VAL A 647 8.15 6.75 27.40
CA VAL A 647 6.81 6.99 27.94
C VAL A 647 5.78 6.35 27.02
N CYS A 648 5.08 5.35 27.53
CA CYS A 648 4.01 4.64 26.85
C CYS A 648 2.66 5.24 27.24
N VAL A 649 1.90 5.78 26.29
CA VAL A 649 0.60 6.43 26.53
C VAL A 649 -0.52 5.68 25.83
N SER A 650 -1.57 5.32 26.57
CA SER A 650 -2.82 4.84 26.00
C SER A 650 -3.78 6.00 25.80
N LEU A 651 -4.18 6.22 24.54
CA LEU A 651 -5.11 7.28 24.12
C LEU A 651 -6.52 6.77 23.89
N GLU A 652 -6.93 5.73 24.62
CA GLU A 652 -8.29 5.20 24.51
C GLU A 652 -9.33 6.32 24.59
N GLU A 653 -10.07 6.49 23.50
CA GLU A 653 -11.24 7.35 23.50
C GLU A 653 -12.37 6.57 24.13
N ASN A 654 -12.91 7.11 25.21
CA ASN A 654 -14.02 6.53 25.95
C ASN A 654 -15.27 6.51 25.04
N THR A 655 -15.48 5.45 24.25
CA THR A 655 -16.67 5.30 23.40
C THR A 655 -17.89 4.79 24.17
N GLY A 656 -17.81 4.70 25.51
CA GLY A 656 -18.89 4.26 26.40
C GLY A 656 -19.54 5.43 27.13
N PHE A 657 -20.83 5.29 27.44
CA PHE A 657 -21.74 6.28 28.06
C PHE A 657 -21.31 6.84 29.45
N VAL A 658 -20.12 6.48 29.93
CA VAL A 658 -19.55 6.93 31.21
C VAL A 658 -18.17 7.53 30.92
N ALA A 659 -18.17 8.67 30.23
CA ALA A 659 -16.96 9.34 29.76
C ALA A 659 -16.02 9.79 30.88
N ASP A 660 -16.52 9.91 32.12
CA ASP A 660 -15.80 10.54 33.23
C ASP A 660 -14.87 9.60 34.03
N ILE A 661 -14.85 8.28 33.77
CA ILE A 661 -14.13 7.34 34.67
C ILE A 661 -12.73 6.93 34.17
N PHE A 662 -12.45 6.97 32.87
CA PHE A 662 -11.17 6.48 32.35
C PHE A 662 -10.31 7.61 31.82
N SER A 663 -9.42 8.10 32.68
CA SER A 663 -8.32 8.98 32.26
C SER A 663 -7.31 8.19 31.41
N PRO A 664 -6.70 8.80 30.38
CA PRO A 664 -5.63 8.17 29.61
C PRO A 664 -4.52 7.66 30.55
N LEU A 665 -4.03 6.45 30.27
CA LEU A 665 -3.04 5.77 31.09
C LEU A 665 -1.64 6.02 30.54
N ALA A 666 -0.68 6.20 31.43
CA ALA A 666 0.73 6.34 31.07
C ALA A 666 1.60 5.38 31.88
N TRP A 667 2.66 4.90 31.25
CA TRP A 667 3.72 4.12 31.88
C TRP A 667 5.07 4.72 31.50
N MET A 668 6.00 4.75 32.46
CA MET A 668 7.36 5.23 32.27
C MET A 668 8.33 4.09 32.51
N PHE A 669 9.28 3.93 31.59
CA PHE A 669 10.33 2.92 31.67
C PHE A 669 11.69 3.54 31.31
N PRO A 670 12.78 3.15 31.98
CA PRO A 670 14.11 3.44 31.47
C PRO A 670 14.31 2.66 30.17
N GLY A 671 14.91 3.26 29.16
CA GLY A 671 15.02 2.62 27.85
C GLY A 671 15.95 1.41 27.83
N SER A 672 16.86 1.31 28.82
CA SER A 672 17.64 0.11 29.10
C SER A 672 16.79 -1.13 29.42
N TYR A 673 15.54 -0.93 29.83
CA TYR A 673 14.54 -1.99 29.99
C TYR A 673 14.24 -2.71 28.66
N PHE A 674 14.38 -2.01 27.53
CA PHE A 674 13.99 -2.50 26.20
C PHE A 674 15.14 -2.94 25.31
N CYS A 675 16.39 -3.04 25.81
CA CYS A 675 17.56 -3.51 25.04
C CYS A 675 17.31 -4.81 24.26
N ARG A 676 16.30 -5.62 24.64
CA ARG A 676 15.93 -6.89 24.02
C ARG A 676 14.44 -7.02 23.65
N LEU A 677 13.65 -5.97 23.85
CA LEU A 677 12.20 -5.99 23.69
C LEU A 677 11.78 -5.05 22.55
N LYS A 678 11.38 -5.62 21.41
CA LYS A 678 10.83 -4.84 20.27
C LYS A 678 9.36 -4.50 20.44
N HIS A 679 8.68 -5.25 21.29
CA HIS A 679 7.24 -5.17 21.50
C HIS A 679 6.99 -5.25 22.99
N LEU A 680 6.36 -4.22 23.54
CA LEU A 680 5.91 -4.17 24.92
C LEU A 680 4.41 -4.42 24.95
N LYS A 681 4.02 -5.47 25.67
CA LYS A 681 2.63 -5.78 25.95
C LYS A 681 2.37 -5.55 27.43
N ILE A 682 1.65 -4.50 27.76
CA ILE A 682 1.24 -4.20 29.14
C ILE A 682 -0.11 -4.85 29.36
N THR A 683 -0.21 -5.79 30.29
CA THR A 683 -1.49 -6.41 30.67
C THR A 683 -1.91 -5.81 32.01
N GLU A 684 -3.19 -5.49 32.17
CA GLU A 684 -3.73 -4.92 33.41
C GLU A 684 -3.42 -5.81 34.61
N GLY A 685 -2.77 -5.24 35.63
CA GLY A 685 -2.29 -5.96 36.82
C GLY A 685 -1.11 -6.92 36.55
N GLY A 686 -0.57 -6.92 35.33
CA GLY A 686 0.58 -7.73 34.93
C GLY A 686 1.92 -7.13 35.35
N GLN A 687 3.01 -7.82 35.03
CA GLN A 687 4.38 -7.44 35.44
C GLN A 687 4.79 -6.03 35.01
N HIS A 688 4.40 -5.60 33.80
CA HIS A 688 4.73 -4.27 33.27
C HIS A 688 3.79 -3.17 33.77
N ASP A 689 2.68 -3.55 34.40
CA ASP A 689 1.64 -2.65 34.91
C ASP A 689 1.74 -2.54 36.43
N SER A 690 2.92 -2.11 36.89
CA SER A 690 3.25 -1.96 38.30
C SER A 690 3.06 -0.51 38.76
N ILE A 691 2.93 -0.29 40.06
CA ILE A 691 2.92 1.07 40.64
C ILE A 691 4.20 1.86 40.31
N ARG A 692 5.32 1.16 40.08
CA ARG A 692 6.60 1.77 39.71
C ARG A 692 6.60 2.28 38.27
N SER A 693 6.01 1.54 37.34
CA SER A 693 5.95 1.93 35.91
C SER A 693 4.74 2.82 35.60
N ARG A 694 3.58 2.56 36.19
CA ARG A 694 2.33 3.32 35.96
C ARG A 694 2.44 4.73 36.52
N CYS A 695 1.99 5.73 35.77
CA CYS A 695 1.97 7.14 36.20
C CYS A 695 0.66 7.83 35.82
N GLY A 696 0.21 8.75 36.67
CA GLY A 696 -0.95 9.59 36.38
C GLY A 696 -0.58 10.76 35.47
N LEU A 697 -1.37 11.01 34.41
CA LEU A 697 -1.25 12.23 33.61
C LEU A 697 -1.79 13.47 34.35
N GLN A 698 -2.61 13.25 35.37
CA GLN A 698 -3.04 14.23 36.35
C GLN A 698 -2.62 13.75 37.73
N ARG A 699 -2.37 14.68 38.66
CA ARG A 699 -2.21 14.34 40.07
C ARG A 699 -3.56 13.88 40.60
N HIS A 700 -3.64 12.59 40.88
CA HIS A 700 -4.72 11.98 41.65
C HIS A 700 -4.09 11.23 42.81
N GLU A 701 -4.64 11.41 44.01
CA GLU A 701 -4.20 10.68 45.19
C GLU A 701 -4.36 9.16 44.94
N GLY A 702 -3.29 8.38 45.14
CA GLY A 702 -3.31 6.92 45.04
C GLY A 702 -2.75 6.29 43.75
N MET A 703 -2.45 7.05 42.69
CA MET A 703 -1.85 6.51 41.47
C MET A 703 -0.35 6.81 41.35
N GLY A 704 0.50 5.95 41.92
CA GLY A 704 1.91 5.73 41.53
C GLY A 704 2.88 6.92 41.38
N GLY A 705 2.49 8.15 41.71
CA GLY A 705 3.16 9.39 41.31
C GLY A 705 2.69 9.91 39.95
N SER A 706 2.63 11.24 39.80
CA SER A 706 2.33 11.88 38.52
C SER A 706 3.47 11.68 37.52
N LEU A 707 3.16 11.73 36.22
CA LEU A 707 4.16 11.61 35.16
C LEU A 707 5.24 12.69 35.28
N GLY A 708 4.85 13.93 35.63
CA GLY A 708 5.79 15.03 35.84
C GLY A 708 6.80 14.76 36.95
N GLU A 709 6.35 14.27 38.10
CA GLU A 709 7.23 13.93 39.23
C GLU A 709 8.20 12.80 38.87
N LYS A 710 7.73 11.78 38.14
CA LYS A 710 8.59 10.67 37.71
C LYS A 710 9.67 11.12 36.72
N LEU A 711 9.31 11.97 35.76
CA LEU A 711 10.27 12.51 34.81
C LEU A 711 11.28 13.45 35.50
N LEU A 712 10.84 14.24 36.49
CA LEU A 712 11.71 15.08 37.30
C LEU A 712 12.69 14.23 38.12
N SER A 713 12.20 13.18 38.78
CA SER A 713 13.03 12.24 39.53
C SER A 713 14.05 11.53 38.61
N ALA A 714 13.65 11.12 37.41
CA ALA A 714 14.55 10.53 36.42
C ALA A 714 15.63 11.54 35.94
N TYR A 715 15.27 12.81 35.80
CA TYR A 715 16.23 13.87 35.49
C TYR A 715 17.24 14.07 36.63
N GLU A 716 16.76 14.17 37.87
CA GLU A 716 17.61 14.38 39.06
C GLU A 716 18.55 13.19 39.29
N GLU A 717 18.06 11.96 39.11
CA GLU A 717 18.89 10.75 39.12
C GLU A 717 19.98 10.86 38.05
N ALA A 718 19.62 11.13 36.79
CA ALA A 718 20.60 11.27 35.71
C ALA A 718 21.58 12.45 35.90
N ALA A 719 21.17 13.51 36.60
CA ALA A 719 22.03 14.66 36.92
C ALA A 719 23.02 14.38 38.05
N SER A 720 22.65 13.53 39.01
CA SER A 720 23.45 13.22 40.19
C SER A 720 24.59 12.22 39.94
N PHE A 721 24.50 11.43 38.87
CA PHE A 721 25.46 10.36 38.57
C PHE A 721 26.40 10.74 37.43
N GLU A 722 27.66 11.08 37.75
CA GLU A 722 28.66 11.41 36.73
C GLU A 722 29.15 10.22 35.88
N GLN A 723 28.91 8.93 36.23
CA GLN A 723 29.27 7.82 35.30
C GLN A 723 28.79 6.37 35.60
N SER A 724 28.06 6.04 36.68
CA SER A 724 27.88 4.62 37.10
C SER A 724 26.48 4.14 37.52
N SER A 725 25.38 4.78 37.09
CA SER A 725 24.02 4.32 37.46
C SER A 725 23.56 3.06 36.68
N CYS A 726 22.89 2.16 37.40
CA CYS A 726 22.28 0.91 36.93
C CYS A 726 21.16 1.09 35.89
N ASN A 727 20.63 2.31 35.71
CA ASN A 727 19.51 2.58 34.80
C ASN A 727 19.93 3.11 33.41
N ASN A 728 21.22 3.38 33.18
CA ASN A 728 21.80 3.89 31.92
C ASN A 728 21.17 5.18 31.35
N THR A 729 20.24 5.82 32.05
CA THR A 729 19.61 7.07 31.60
C THR A 729 20.64 8.19 31.71
N ARG A 730 20.78 8.98 30.63
CA ARG A 730 21.76 10.08 30.57
C ARG A 730 21.05 11.39 30.23
N LEU A 731 21.62 12.49 30.71
CA LEU A 731 21.29 13.82 30.21
C LEU A 731 22.16 14.13 28.99
N PHE A 732 21.60 14.87 28.06
CA PHE A 732 22.26 15.23 26.81
C PHE A 732 22.27 16.74 26.63
N PRO A 733 23.34 17.32 26.08
CA PRO A 733 23.26 18.64 25.45
C PRO A 733 22.15 18.65 24.39
N PHE A 734 21.41 19.76 24.24
CA PHE A 734 20.30 19.81 23.29
C PHE A 734 20.76 19.51 21.86
N ARG A 735 21.95 20.04 21.50
CA ARG A 735 22.59 19.82 20.20
C ARG A 735 22.86 18.34 19.91
N ASP A 736 23.17 17.56 20.95
CA ASP A 736 23.42 16.13 20.79
C ASP A 736 22.11 15.39 20.53
N LEU A 737 20.99 15.81 21.13
CA LEU A 737 19.68 15.26 20.81
C LEU A 737 19.23 15.61 19.38
N GLN A 738 19.54 16.81 18.91
CA GLN A 738 19.25 17.21 17.52
C GLN A 738 20.07 16.40 16.50
N SER A 739 21.31 16.03 16.85
CA SER A 739 22.21 15.28 15.96
C SER A 739 22.10 13.76 16.09
N GLN A 740 21.43 13.26 17.13
CA GLN A 740 21.10 11.85 17.27
C GLN A 740 19.97 11.48 16.30
N ILE A 741 20.34 11.25 15.05
CA ILE A 741 19.40 10.85 14.00
C ILE A 741 18.99 9.39 14.23
N SER A 742 17.68 9.11 14.17
CA SER A 742 17.15 7.75 14.13
C SER A 742 17.76 6.99 12.96
N THR A 743 18.13 5.73 13.16
CA THR A 743 18.71 4.89 12.10
C THR A 743 17.84 4.82 10.85
N SER A 744 16.51 4.88 11.00
CA SER A 744 15.58 4.96 9.86
C SER A 744 15.71 6.26 9.07
N PHE A 745 15.96 7.38 9.74
CA PHE A 745 16.09 8.68 9.10
C PHE A 745 17.50 8.92 8.57
N GLN A 746 18.56 8.35 9.15
CA GLN A 746 19.90 8.40 8.57
C GLN A 746 19.91 7.86 7.13
N THR A 747 19.14 6.79 6.88
CA THR A 747 18.96 6.25 5.53
C THR A 747 18.22 7.21 4.60
N GLU A 748 17.19 7.91 5.09
CA GLU A 748 16.43 8.90 4.33
C GLU A 748 17.24 10.16 4.02
N MET A 749 18.00 10.66 5.00
CA MET A 749 18.83 11.84 4.84
C MET A 749 20.03 11.57 3.92
N GLN A 750 20.64 10.38 4.00
CA GLN A 750 21.62 9.94 3.00
C GLN A 750 20.98 9.90 1.61
N THR A 751 19.72 9.50 1.50
CA THR A 751 18.99 9.52 0.23
C THR A 751 18.75 10.96 -0.26
N GLN A 752 18.38 11.90 0.61
CA GLN A 752 18.18 13.32 0.25
C GLN A 752 19.47 14.04 -0.14
N GLN A 753 20.53 13.91 0.66
CA GLN A 753 21.86 14.48 0.35
C GLN A 753 22.40 14.01 -1.00
N TRP A 754 21.99 12.82 -1.43
CA TRP A 754 22.35 12.29 -2.73
C TRP A 754 21.58 12.89 -3.90
N PHE A 755 20.36 13.40 -3.69
CA PHE A 755 19.63 14.13 -4.73
C PHE A 755 20.00 15.61 -4.77
N GLN A 756 20.75 16.11 -3.78
CA GLN A 756 21.17 17.51 -3.72
C GLN A 756 21.89 17.98 -4.99
N PRO A 757 22.89 17.26 -5.55
CA PRO A 757 23.54 17.69 -6.79
C PRO A 757 22.60 17.71 -8.00
N VAL A 758 21.54 16.90 -7.98
CA VAL A 758 20.51 16.86 -9.03
C VAL A 758 19.57 18.05 -8.89
N PHE A 759 19.17 18.41 -7.66
CA PHE A 759 18.40 19.63 -7.40
C PHE A 759 19.19 20.90 -7.74
N ASP A 760 20.46 20.93 -7.35
CA ASP A 760 21.39 22.03 -7.66
C ASP A 760 21.59 22.18 -9.19
N ALA A 761 21.74 21.06 -9.92
CA ALA A 761 21.88 21.06 -11.38
C ALA A 761 20.59 21.45 -12.12
N MET A 762 19.42 21.24 -11.50
CA MET A 762 18.12 21.64 -12.06
C MET A 762 17.77 23.11 -11.76
N GLY A 763 18.63 23.85 -11.05
CA GLY A 763 18.34 25.23 -10.64
C GLY A 763 17.15 25.34 -9.69
N LEU A 764 16.76 24.23 -9.06
CA LEU A 764 15.76 24.22 -8.01
C LEU A 764 16.50 24.61 -6.73
N GLU A 765 16.68 25.91 -6.51
CA GLU A 765 17.16 26.38 -5.22
C GLU A 765 16.23 25.83 -4.13
N ASP A 766 16.85 25.17 -3.18
CA ASP A 766 16.19 24.55 -2.05
C ASP A 766 15.40 25.64 -1.28
N ALA A 767 14.07 25.62 -1.39
CA ALA A 767 13.20 26.50 -0.60
C ALA A 767 13.41 26.31 0.91
N SER A 768 14.11 25.24 1.34
CA SER A 768 14.55 25.06 2.73
C SER A 768 15.88 25.75 3.06
N ALA A 769 16.80 25.95 2.09
CA ALA A 769 18.07 26.64 2.30
C ALA A 769 17.91 28.17 2.43
N HIS A 770 16.91 28.76 1.75
CA HIS A 770 16.65 30.20 1.86
C HIS A 770 16.13 30.63 3.25
N LYS A 771 15.58 29.70 4.04
CA LYS A 771 15.17 29.95 5.44
C LYS A 771 16.32 29.97 6.45
N CYS A 772 17.50 29.43 6.11
CA CYS A 772 18.65 29.40 7.02
C CYS A 772 19.64 30.57 6.80
N MET A 773 19.66 31.16 5.60
CA MET A 773 20.53 32.31 5.29
C MET A 773 19.93 33.68 5.64
N LEU A 774 18.60 33.80 5.85
CA LEU A 774 17.94 35.06 6.24
C LEU A 774 17.92 35.34 7.76
N LYS A 775 18.75 34.62 8.55
CA LYS A 775 19.00 34.92 9.98
C LYS A 775 20.50 34.93 10.30
N LYS A 776 21.29 35.58 9.46
CA LYS A 776 22.60 36.13 9.84
C LYS A 776 22.63 37.61 9.52
#